data_AF-A0A2T5ALN7-F1
#
_entry.id   AF-A0A2T5ALN7-F1
#
_cell.length_a   1.000
_cell.length_b   1.000
_cell.length_c   1.000
_cell.angle_alpha   90.00
_cell.angle_beta   90.00
_cell.angle_gamma   90.00
#
_symmetry.space_group_name_H-M   'P 1'
#
loop_
_entity.id
_entity.type
_entity.pdbx_description
1 polymer ?
#
loop_
_entity_poly.entity_id
_entity_poly.type
_entity_poly.pdbx_seq_one_letter_code
_entity_poly.pdbx_strand_id
1 'polypeptide(L)'
;MRRDEEQPDDPDASSSDLLGDPALAQTNLAEAGSTVYAVQNGDQTVNNFFGATEPSPWAEPEEYLHRVNRGSIYTHRWKLVGRAVVMQSLLSFARQEQGRVALLVGRGGVGKTKVLTSLCESLNEAQSPVEVRVLDRDSSLGLDAFNRLPSTGKLLVIVDDAHNETLPIGKIIAGVQGINPAANVMLSLRPYGVAHARRALAQASTHTNEALVVEIGDLEFDDALSLAGEILEDAARGYAPRLAKAARDCPLLIVTGAALINNGSLDPRGFEGDEQLHLELTDRLAEALTADSASEQVRQDLLCALAAFQPVHLEEPEVRASLEAMTDLAFDLCVPHLMALEDAGVLLRHGDAVRVVPDLLGDALLVRAACHSSTGLLTGYLNRAMDAAQGSALANLVVNAGRVDWQQQAKGSGGLVEPVWAQIAETFRAADASQRVRILEVLAKVAFFQPRRTLDLASWAVKNPCEPVTLDVGFGLKHTYTDTDVLRSLARVLQATAYHSDHLPEAAALLWTLGRDDTRPTPQNPQHPLRILAEVASFTRLGPTDRQWILMAQVERWLGRACAVPSTHQPLSVLAPLLATEGQDEVWTASDWTLTFRPYVLLPAPEVLAMREAVLDLAFEELGRPELERASAAVSIIGEALNLPRGGFGLTVTVEMCQPWIPHLASTLDRLHRYIVANFLPPAILIAVRVELRWLAQYGPEELRQPALAVLGAIPMTLDNEFSRALHGGPSDPAESSGIADWYRKRDVLFANIGAALDLWGEEEIAARIDSLIAEDRRVFGADDGRARPFILTLVSNRPSVGEALCERAKSAPASVLVSLVSITLIALGRVAGDRAIHWGRVLLRGGNVQLAREVAHAFGIQRGSTDLLTGEADLLRTLAAHEDSVVRMAALGALRSLAAQHKDLAIELLTASPAEQGAGVDEFALALSGPPYGLLTWSDLSMDQQKSFLDVLVAAPKLDSYEVGQFLAVLTREEPLSVIKLLERRVEAKSNTTDYYPLPYAWQVTPPFREHEDFPALLRQIREWLSVGQDSAWKNYLGGNVFALVAGPFDGQVIEVIDEYLSEPDPAKMEVVAAILHKAPRELVWNSDFVRRCLRAADRAGDESLRRVRSSLHSAVISGVRSTSPGQPYPEDIEQQAKATDLADNCRKGTVEEFFYRALAESAQERIRREGHEDPPDDRAW
;
A
#
# COMPACT_ATOMS: atom_id res chain seq x y z
N MET A 1 -53.38 -32.97 34.09
CA MET A 1 -54.74 -32.41 34.29
C MET A 1 -54.91 -32.15 35.77
N ARG A 2 -54.90 -30.87 36.22
CA ARG A 2 -55.22 -30.38 37.60
C ARG A 2 -54.46 -31.07 38.76
N ARG A 3 -53.53 -30.39 39.43
CA ARG A 3 -53.68 -29.46 40.60
C ARG A 3 -52.98 -30.12 41.81
N ASP A 4 -52.18 -29.42 42.61
CA ASP A 4 -52.52 -28.42 43.65
C ASP A 4 -53.37 -29.08 44.77
N GLU A 5 -53.23 -28.86 46.09
CA GLU A 5 -52.38 -28.02 46.98
C GLU A 5 -51.84 -28.96 48.13
N GLU A 6 -50.80 -28.80 48.99
CA GLU A 6 -49.61 -27.95 49.32
C GLU A 6 -48.72 -28.83 50.31
N GLN A 7 -47.82 -28.53 51.27
CA GLN A 7 -47.13 -27.40 51.99
C GLN A 7 -46.01 -28.04 52.92
N PRO A 8 -45.06 -27.36 53.61
CA PRO A 8 -44.05 -26.35 53.19
C PRO A 8 -42.56 -26.69 53.51
N ASP A 9 -41.65 -26.02 52.78
CA ASP A 9 -40.33 -25.41 53.10
C ASP A 9 -39.29 -26.06 54.05
N ASP A 10 -38.10 -26.37 53.50
CA ASP A 10 -36.81 -25.63 53.71
C ASP A 10 -35.78 -26.04 52.60
N PRO A 11 -35.10 -25.13 51.86
CA PRO A 11 -34.46 -25.48 50.56
C PRO A 11 -32.91 -25.68 50.53
N ASP A 12 -32.49 -26.54 49.60
CA ASP A 12 -31.12 -27.02 49.32
C ASP A 12 -30.05 -26.01 48.86
N ALA A 13 -28.78 -26.40 49.09
CA ALA A 13 -27.76 -26.43 48.03
C ALA A 13 -26.75 -27.59 48.26
N SER A 14 -26.41 -28.35 47.21
CA SER A 14 -25.47 -29.50 47.24
C SER A 14 -24.27 -29.25 46.28
N SER A 15 -23.17 -30.01 46.24
CA SER A 15 -22.79 -31.34 46.78
C SER A 15 -21.25 -31.47 46.83
N SER A 16 -20.69 -32.41 47.62
CA SER A 16 -19.26 -32.78 47.55
C SER A 16 -18.94 -34.14 48.21
N ASP A 17 -17.90 -34.81 47.69
CA ASP A 17 -16.87 -35.61 48.41
C ASP A 17 -17.28 -36.87 49.23
N LEU A 18 -16.40 -37.85 49.53
CA LEU A 18 -14.96 -38.07 49.23
C LEU A 18 -14.66 -39.58 49.33
N LEU A 19 -13.67 -40.11 48.59
CA LEU A 19 -12.75 -41.18 49.06
C LEU A 19 -11.67 -41.52 48.01
N GLY A 20 -10.41 -41.22 48.31
CA GLY A 20 -9.24 -41.54 47.48
C GLY A 20 -8.08 -40.58 47.75
N ASP A 21 -7.09 -41.02 48.53
CA ASP A 21 -6.06 -40.16 49.14
C ASP A 21 -4.66 -40.42 48.54
N PRO A 22 -4.05 -39.43 47.87
CA PRO A 22 -2.64 -39.45 47.49
C PRO A 22 -1.84 -38.26 48.04
N ALA A 23 -0.79 -38.59 48.81
CA ALA A 23 0.42 -37.78 49.06
C ALA A 23 0.24 -36.34 49.61
N LEU A 24 0.52 -36.19 50.91
CA LEU A 24 0.79 -34.88 51.55
C LEU A 24 2.06 -34.23 50.97
N ALA A 25 1.90 -33.30 50.03
CA ALA A 25 2.98 -32.42 49.59
C ALA A 25 3.30 -31.37 50.67
N GLN A 26 4.57 -31.24 51.05
CA GLN A 26 5.03 -30.26 52.05
C GLN A 26 6.00 -29.24 51.45
N THR A 27 5.52 -28.02 51.24
CA THR A 27 6.35 -26.89 50.79
C THR A 27 7.15 -26.32 51.96
N ASN A 28 8.48 -26.34 51.87
CA ASN A 28 9.39 -25.73 52.86
C ASN A 28 10.22 -24.62 52.19
N LEU A 29 10.30 -23.46 52.83
CA LEU A 29 11.16 -22.35 52.41
C LEU A 29 12.51 -22.42 53.14
N ALA A 30 13.62 -22.15 52.44
CA ALA A 30 14.96 -22.22 53.01
C ALA A 30 15.91 -21.21 52.34
N GLU A 31 16.64 -20.45 53.15
CA GLU A 31 17.73 -19.57 52.69
C GLU A 31 19.08 -20.30 52.69
N ALA A 32 20.05 -19.75 51.94
CA ALA A 32 21.34 -20.36 51.67
C ALA A 32 22.12 -20.74 52.94
N GLY A 33 22.45 -22.03 53.09
CA GLY A 33 23.15 -22.60 54.25
C GLY A 33 22.25 -23.37 55.22
N SER A 34 20.92 -23.34 55.05
CA SER A 34 19.97 -24.09 55.87
C SER A 34 20.02 -25.60 55.59
N THR A 35 19.89 -26.44 56.62
CA THR A 35 19.76 -27.91 56.48
C THR A 35 18.31 -28.33 56.74
N VAL A 36 17.66 -28.96 55.76
CA VAL A 36 16.28 -29.45 55.85
C VAL A 36 16.27 -30.95 56.16
N TYR A 37 15.45 -31.39 57.11
CA TYR A 37 15.25 -32.81 57.43
C TYR A 37 13.97 -33.32 56.77
N ALA A 38 14.09 -34.38 55.96
CA ALA A 38 12.96 -34.99 55.26
C ALA A 38 12.37 -36.18 56.05
N VAL A 39 11.06 -36.40 55.90
CA VAL A 39 10.39 -37.67 56.23
C VAL A 39 10.27 -38.50 54.95
N GLN A 40 10.35 -39.83 55.04
CA GLN A 40 10.35 -40.70 53.86
C GLN A 40 8.98 -40.76 53.15
N ASN A 41 9.03 -40.80 51.82
CA ASN A 41 7.96 -41.11 50.87
C ASN A 41 6.87 -40.02 50.67
N GLY A 42 7.29 -38.88 50.12
CA GLY A 42 6.42 -37.89 49.47
C GLY A 42 7.23 -37.02 48.50
N ASP A 43 6.60 -36.49 47.46
CA ASP A 43 7.27 -35.61 46.49
C ASP A 43 7.63 -34.26 47.10
N GLN A 44 8.74 -33.66 46.63
CA GLN A 44 9.26 -32.38 47.14
C GLN A 44 9.55 -31.41 46.00
N THR A 45 8.99 -30.21 46.09
CA THR A 45 9.25 -29.09 45.18
C THR A 45 10.10 -28.04 45.88
N VAL A 46 11.34 -27.84 45.42
CA VAL A 46 12.28 -26.85 45.98
C VAL A 46 12.43 -25.68 45.00
N ASN A 47 11.72 -24.58 45.28
CA ASN A 47 11.75 -23.38 44.44
C ASN A 47 12.97 -22.52 44.75
N ASN A 48 14.07 -22.74 44.03
CA ASN A 48 15.24 -21.85 44.05
C ASN A 48 14.93 -20.55 43.30
N PHE A 49 14.60 -19.48 44.03
CA PHE A 49 14.30 -18.17 43.46
C PHE A 49 15.59 -17.42 43.07
N PHE A 50 16.11 -17.69 41.86
CA PHE A 50 17.19 -16.92 41.25
C PHE A 50 16.65 -16.05 40.12
N GLY A 51 16.36 -14.78 40.45
CA GLY A 51 16.08 -13.73 39.49
C GLY A 51 16.54 -12.39 40.05
N ALA A 52 17.39 -11.68 39.30
CA ALA A 52 17.56 -10.26 39.54
C ALA A 52 16.25 -9.57 39.09
N THR A 53 15.63 -8.79 39.97
CA THR A 53 14.36 -8.13 39.66
C THR A 53 14.59 -6.96 38.71
N GLU A 54 14.44 -7.22 37.41
CA GLU A 54 14.07 -6.16 36.47
C GLU A 54 12.78 -5.49 36.97
N PRO A 55 12.74 -4.15 37.06
CA PRO A 55 11.59 -3.44 37.61
C PRO A 55 10.31 -3.79 36.83
N SER A 56 9.18 -3.74 37.53
CA SER A 56 7.88 -3.94 36.89
C SER A 56 7.59 -2.74 35.95
N PRO A 57 7.19 -2.96 34.69
CA PRO A 57 6.67 -1.89 33.84
C PRO A 57 5.34 -1.32 34.39
N TRP A 58 4.69 -2.05 35.30
CA TRP A 58 3.55 -1.57 36.07
C TRP A 58 4.04 -1.07 37.43
N ALA A 59 4.20 0.24 37.53
CA ALA A 59 4.59 0.91 38.77
C ALA A 59 3.40 0.97 39.75
N GLU A 60 3.72 0.88 41.05
CA GLU A 60 2.77 1.19 42.12
C GLU A 60 2.46 2.70 42.14
N PRO A 61 1.27 3.12 42.64
CA PRO A 61 0.91 4.53 42.73
C PRO A 61 1.93 5.38 43.49
N GLU A 62 2.51 4.85 44.56
CA GLU A 62 3.51 5.54 45.38
C GLU A 62 4.84 5.74 44.63
N GLU A 63 5.23 4.77 43.80
CA GLU A 63 6.44 4.87 42.97
C GLU A 63 6.26 5.89 41.83
N TYR A 64 5.11 5.82 41.14
CA TYR A 64 4.71 6.81 40.14
C TYR A 64 4.65 8.23 40.73
N LEU A 65 3.99 8.39 41.88
CA LEU A 65 3.94 9.66 42.63
C LEU A 65 5.33 10.15 43.02
N HIS A 66 6.25 9.26 43.44
CA HIS A 66 7.62 9.66 43.76
C HIS A 66 8.38 10.13 42.51
N ARG A 67 8.28 9.41 41.38
CA ARG A 67 8.94 9.75 40.11
C ARG A 67 8.45 11.11 39.57
N VAL A 68 7.14 11.30 39.48
CA VAL A 68 6.48 12.53 38.97
C VAL A 68 6.76 13.76 39.85
N ASN A 69 7.16 13.57 41.11
CA ASN A 69 7.50 14.65 42.05
C ASN A 69 9.01 14.87 42.26
N ARG A 70 9.89 14.37 41.37
CA ARG A 70 11.36 14.57 41.45
C ARG A 70 11.85 15.96 41.03
N GLY A 71 11.08 16.69 40.20
CA GLY A 71 11.50 18.00 39.68
C GLY A 71 11.57 19.11 40.74
N SER A 72 12.51 20.04 40.56
CA SER A 72 12.69 21.24 41.39
C SER A 72 11.72 22.38 41.00
N ILE A 73 11.51 22.56 39.68
CA ILE A 73 10.64 23.59 39.09
C ILE A 73 9.29 22.99 38.67
N TYR A 74 9.31 21.78 38.11
CA TYR A 74 8.12 21.02 37.71
C TYR A 74 7.70 20.08 38.85
N THR A 75 6.53 20.32 39.47
CA THR A 75 6.10 19.58 40.67
C THR A 75 4.58 19.47 40.77
N HIS A 76 4.08 18.32 41.21
CA HIS A 76 2.64 18.01 41.30
C HIS A 76 2.12 18.02 42.75
N ARG A 77 2.88 18.59 43.69
CA ARG A 77 2.60 18.56 45.14
C ARG A 77 1.47 19.49 45.60
N TRP A 78 1.07 20.47 44.78
CA TRP A 78 -0.02 21.40 45.05
C TRP A 78 -1.39 20.72 44.96
N LYS A 79 -2.43 21.32 45.55
CA LYS A 79 -3.79 20.74 45.49
C LYS A 79 -4.38 20.79 44.09
N LEU A 80 -5.29 19.84 43.81
CA LEU A 80 -6.13 19.86 42.62
C LEU A 80 -7.30 20.84 42.83
N VAL A 81 -7.49 21.77 41.88
CA VAL A 81 -8.48 22.86 41.96
C VAL A 81 -9.42 22.82 40.74
N GLY A 82 -10.68 23.22 40.88
CA GLY A 82 -11.72 23.24 39.84
C GLY A 82 -12.23 21.89 39.31
N ARG A 83 -11.37 20.86 39.26
CA ARG A 83 -11.67 19.58 38.60
C ARG A 83 -12.58 18.64 39.42
N ALA A 84 -13.43 19.17 40.30
CA ALA A 84 -14.29 18.38 41.19
C ALA A 84 -15.26 17.44 40.43
N VAL A 85 -15.89 17.93 39.35
CA VAL A 85 -16.78 17.10 38.51
C VAL A 85 -15.99 16.01 37.77
N VAL A 86 -14.86 16.38 37.16
CA VAL A 86 -13.92 15.44 36.50
C VAL A 86 -13.50 14.34 37.48
N MET A 87 -13.09 14.70 38.69
CA MET A 87 -12.71 13.73 39.73
C MET A 87 -13.87 12.81 40.14
N GLN A 88 -15.10 13.33 40.26
CA GLN A 88 -16.26 12.49 40.53
C GLN A 88 -16.55 11.50 39.40
N SER A 89 -16.42 11.91 38.13
CA SER A 89 -16.55 11.01 36.98
C SER A 89 -15.46 9.92 36.98
N LEU A 90 -14.20 10.29 37.18
CA LEU A 90 -13.07 9.34 37.18
C LEU A 90 -13.09 8.38 38.38
N LEU A 91 -13.46 8.85 39.59
CA LEU A 91 -13.66 7.99 40.77
C LEU A 91 -14.88 7.07 40.61
N SER A 92 -15.94 7.52 39.93
CA SER A 92 -17.10 6.68 39.63
C SER A 92 -16.77 5.59 38.62
N PHE A 93 -15.97 5.92 37.59
CA PHE A 93 -15.43 4.97 36.62
C PHE A 93 -14.52 3.93 37.28
N ALA A 94 -13.51 4.37 38.03
CA ALA A 94 -12.51 3.50 38.67
C ALA A 94 -13.13 2.43 39.60
N ARG A 95 -14.32 2.69 40.16
CA ARG A 95 -15.00 1.80 41.13
C ARG A 95 -15.96 0.79 40.49
N GLN A 96 -16.23 0.87 39.19
CA GLN A 96 -17.12 -0.05 38.44
C GLN A 96 -16.36 -1.32 38.01
N GLU A 97 -16.96 -2.50 38.15
CA GLU A 97 -16.42 -3.76 37.61
C GLU A 97 -17.03 -4.01 36.23
N GLN A 98 -16.52 -3.35 35.20
CA GLN A 98 -17.16 -3.34 33.87
C GLN A 98 -16.20 -3.43 32.68
N GLY A 99 -14.88 -3.56 32.89
CA GLY A 99 -13.93 -3.72 31.78
C GLY A 99 -13.90 -2.51 30.84
N ARG A 100 -14.07 -1.29 31.36
CA ARG A 100 -14.30 -0.09 30.54
C ARG A 100 -13.01 0.70 30.31
N VAL A 101 -13.02 1.52 29.24
CA VAL A 101 -11.94 2.46 28.92
C VAL A 101 -12.40 3.89 29.16
N ALA A 102 -11.55 4.73 29.74
CA ALA A 102 -11.74 6.17 29.88
C ALA A 102 -10.64 6.95 29.15
N LEU A 103 -11.03 8.03 28.45
CA LEU A 103 -10.13 8.92 27.74
C LEU A 103 -10.10 10.28 28.45
N LEU A 104 -9.00 10.57 29.15
CA LEU A 104 -8.77 11.85 29.82
C LEU A 104 -8.09 12.83 28.84
N VAL A 105 -8.89 13.63 28.14
CA VAL A 105 -8.43 14.45 27.02
C VAL A 105 -8.10 15.87 27.48
N GLY A 106 -6.94 16.40 27.12
CA GLY A 106 -6.54 17.75 27.51
C GLY A 106 -5.25 18.25 26.86
N ARG A 107 -5.15 19.56 26.67
CA ARG A 107 -3.98 20.26 26.09
C ARG A 107 -2.69 19.98 26.89
N GLY A 108 -1.54 20.33 26.32
CA GLY A 108 -0.29 20.39 27.09
C GLY A 108 -0.42 21.39 28.25
N GLY A 109 0.17 21.10 29.41
CA GLY A 109 0.12 21.97 30.59
C GLY A 109 -1.23 22.07 31.33
N VAL A 110 -2.34 21.55 30.78
CA VAL A 110 -3.70 21.73 31.33
C VAL A 110 -3.99 20.98 32.66
N GLY A 111 -3.04 20.16 33.12
CA GLY A 111 -3.11 19.46 34.41
C GLY A 111 -3.50 17.97 34.38
N LYS A 112 -3.48 17.30 33.22
CA LYS A 112 -3.84 15.85 33.09
C LYS A 112 -3.13 14.97 34.13
N THR A 113 -1.80 15.02 34.17
CA THR A 113 -0.97 14.27 35.11
C THR A 113 -1.32 14.58 36.56
N LYS A 114 -1.66 15.83 36.91
CA LYS A 114 -2.10 16.18 38.28
C LYS A 114 -3.45 15.56 38.64
N VAL A 115 -4.40 15.50 37.70
CA VAL A 115 -5.68 14.79 37.87
C VAL A 115 -5.43 13.30 38.10
N LEU A 116 -4.51 12.68 37.35
CA LEU A 116 -4.12 11.27 37.57
C LEU A 116 -3.44 11.06 38.93
N THR A 117 -2.48 11.90 39.33
CA THR A 117 -1.85 11.77 40.65
C THR A 117 -2.87 11.93 41.77
N SER A 118 -3.84 12.85 41.66
CA SER A 118 -4.88 13.00 42.68
C SER A 118 -5.99 11.94 42.62
N LEU A 119 -6.14 11.23 41.51
CA LEU A 119 -6.92 9.99 41.45
C LEU A 119 -6.19 8.87 42.21
N CYS A 120 -4.87 8.72 42.03
CA CYS A 120 -4.03 7.79 42.78
C CYS A 120 -4.08 8.09 44.29
N GLU A 121 -3.84 9.35 44.70
CA GLU A 121 -3.96 9.84 46.08
C GLU A 121 -5.34 9.47 46.67
N SER A 122 -6.44 9.83 45.97
CA SER A 122 -7.82 9.60 46.42
C SER A 122 -8.24 8.12 46.51
N LEU A 123 -7.61 7.23 45.75
CA LEU A 123 -7.89 5.79 45.80
C LEU A 123 -7.10 5.09 46.92
N ASN A 124 -5.85 5.50 47.15
CA ASN A 124 -5.00 4.97 48.23
C ASN A 124 -5.52 5.43 49.61
N GLU A 125 -5.74 6.74 49.80
CA GLU A 125 -6.23 7.30 51.08
C GLU A 125 -7.59 6.71 51.52
N ALA A 126 -8.46 6.39 50.56
CA ALA A 126 -9.79 5.86 50.83
C ALA A 126 -9.82 4.37 51.24
N GLN A 127 -8.65 3.70 51.34
CA GLN A 127 -8.53 2.24 51.41
C GLN A 127 -9.46 1.55 50.39
N SER A 128 -9.43 2.06 49.15
CA SER A 128 -10.36 1.59 48.13
C SER A 128 -10.04 0.14 47.75
N PRO A 129 -11.04 -0.74 47.55
CA PRO A 129 -10.82 -2.10 47.04
C PRO A 129 -10.48 -2.10 45.54
N VAL A 130 -9.90 -1.02 45.02
CA VAL A 130 -9.45 -0.80 43.64
C VAL A 130 -7.95 -0.71 43.68
N GLU A 131 -7.30 -1.77 43.22
CA GLU A 131 -5.85 -1.79 43.01
C GLU A 131 -5.52 -0.96 41.77
N VAL A 132 -4.43 -0.18 41.85
CA VAL A 132 -4.06 0.77 40.78
C VAL A 132 -2.65 0.43 40.29
N ARG A 133 -2.47 0.45 38.98
CA ARG A 133 -1.17 0.27 38.32
C ARG A 133 -0.97 1.34 37.27
N VAL A 134 0.23 1.91 37.21
CA VAL A 134 0.56 2.94 36.22
C VAL A 134 1.66 2.42 35.30
N LEU A 135 1.51 2.59 33.99
CA LEU A 135 2.55 2.19 33.04
C LEU A 135 3.78 3.10 33.16
N ASP A 136 4.95 2.49 33.30
CA ASP A 136 6.23 3.18 33.36
C ASP A 136 6.74 3.58 31.97
N ARG A 137 7.12 4.85 31.82
CA ARG A 137 7.38 5.50 30.51
C ARG A 137 8.64 4.97 29.81
N ASP A 138 9.61 4.47 30.59
CA ASP A 138 10.93 4.05 30.12
C ASP A 138 11.04 2.51 29.94
N SER A 139 9.92 1.79 29.99
CA SER A 139 9.87 0.33 30.12
C SER A 139 9.42 -0.41 28.85
N SER A 140 10.06 -1.54 28.54
CA SER A 140 9.73 -2.38 27.39
C SER A 140 8.59 -3.36 27.71
N LEU A 141 7.43 -3.18 27.05
CA LEU A 141 6.25 -4.03 27.24
C LEU A 141 6.38 -5.40 26.54
N GLY A 142 7.04 -6.36 27.19
CA GLY A 142 6.98 -7.79 26.83
C GLY A 142 5.68 -8.47 27.30
N LEU A 143 5.38 -9.67 26.80
CA LEU A 143 4.20 -10.45 27.22
C LEU A 143 4.15 -10.70 28.73
N ASP A 144 5.30 -11.02 29.33
CA ASP A 144 5.43 -11.28 30.77
C ASP A 144 5.22 -10.04 31.65
N ALA A 145 5.06 -8.85 31.07
CA ALA A 145 4.59 -7.68 31.79
C ALA A 145 3.16 -7.88 32.29
N PHE A 146 2.24 -8.34 31.42
CA PHE A 146 0.82 -8.47 31.76
C PHE A 146 0.57 -9.55 32.82
N ASN A 147 1.39 -10.61 32.80
CA ASN A 147 1.39 -11.67 33.83
C ASN A 147 1.75 -11.16 35.25
N ARG A 148 2.25 -9.92 35.40
CA ARG A 148 2.51 -9.26 36.70
C ARG A 148 1.32 -8.43 37.21
N LEU A 149 0.22 -8.34 36.47
CA LEU A 149 -1.01 -7.63 36.89
C LEU A 149 -1.93 -8.53 37.73
N PRO A 150 -2.73 -7.96 38.66
CA PRO A 150 -3.75 -8.69 39.40
C PRO A 150 -4.84 -9.26 38.48
N SER A 151 -4.89 -10.59 38.35
CA SER A 151 -5.87 -11.31 37.53
C SER A 151 -7.28 -11.38 38.14
N THR A 152 -7.44 -10.98 39.41
CA THR A 152 -8.73 -10.94 40.12
C THR A 152 -8.83 -9.71 41.01
N GLY A 153 -10.05 -9.22 41.24
CA GLY A 153 -10.32 -7.98 41.97
C GLY A 153 -10.44 -6.75 41.06
N LYS A 154 -10.82 -5.60 41.64
CA LYS A 154 -10.96 -4.35 40.88
C LYS A 154 -9.58 -3.79 40.58
N LEU A 155 -9.23 -3.72 39.29
CA LEU A 155 -7.99 -3.15 38.81
C LEU A 155 -8.28 -1.90 37.97
N LEU A 156 -7.52 -0.83 38.22
CA LEU A 156 -7.43 0.34 37.35
C LEU A 156 -6.01 0.44 36.80
N VAL A 157 -5.85 0.30 35.48
CA VAL A 157 -4.58 0.56 34.79
C VAL A 157 -4.59 1.96 34.19
N ILE A 158 -3.59 2.76 34.52
CA ILE A 158 -3.41 4.14 34.06
C ILE A 158 -2.24 4.21 33.10
N VAL A 159 -2.46 4.83 31.93
CA VAL A 159 -1.42 5.17 30.96
C VAL A 159 -1.38 6.70 30.82
N ASP A 160 -0.37 7.34 31.40
CA ASP A 160 -0.20 8.80 31.26
C ASP A 160 0.49 9.16 29.94
N ASP A 161 0.06 10.26 29.32
CA ASP A 161 0.43 10.70 27.97
C ASP A 161 0.38 9.56 26.91
N ALA A 162 -0.66 8.72 26.98
CA ALA A 162 -1.04 7.64 26.06
C ALA A 162 -1.32 8.06 24.59
N HIS A 163 -0.83 9.21 24.16
CA HIS A 163 -0.81 9.71 22.79
C HIS A 163 0.63 9.78 22.24
N ASN A 164 1.61 9.26 22.99
CA ASN A 164 2.92 8.89 22.48
C ASN A 164 2.79 7.59 21.66
N GLU A 165 3.27 7.62 20.43
CA GLU A 165 3.04 6.56 19.44
C GLU A 165 3.92 5.32 19.60
N THR A 166 4.87 5.34 20.54
CA THR A 166 5.60 4.15 20.98
C THR A 166 4.76 3.25 21.91
N LEU A 167 3.56 3.68 22.33
CA LEU A 167 2.70 2.94 23.25
C LEU A 167 1.58 2.19 22.50
N PRO A 168 1.57 0.83 22.52
CA PRO A 168 0.59 0.04 21.79
C PRO A 168 -0.77 0.01 22.51
N ILE A 169 -1.58 1.07 22.33
CA ILE A 169 -2.83 1.27 23.07
C ILE A 169 -3.77 0.07 22.96
N GLY A 170 -3.91 -0.52 21.77
CA GLY A 170 -4.77 -1.68 21.54
C GLY A 170 -4.29 -2.89 22.32
N LYS A 171 -2.98 -3.19 22.25
CA LYS A 171 -2.36 -4.28 23.03
C LYS A 171 -2.44 -4.05 24.54
N ILE A 172 -2.26 -2.82 25.01
CA ILE A 172 -2.33 -2.50 26.45
C ILE A 172 -3.74 -2.78 26.98
N ILE A 173 -4.79 -2.34 26.28
CA ILE A 173 -6.18 -2.63 26.68
C ILE A 173 -6.44 -4.14 26.63
N ALA A 174 -6.14 -4.79 25.50
CA ALA A 174 -6.41 -6.21 25.29
C ALA A 174 -5.62 -7.12 26.25
N GLY A 175 -4.37 -6.79 26.57
CA GLY A 175 -3.53 -7.54 27.51
C GLY A 175 -3.98 -7.37 28.96
N VAL A 176 -4.34 -6.15 29.38
CA VAL A 176 -4.92 -5.89 30.71
C VAL A 176 -6.24 -6.64 30.89
N GLN A 177 -7.13 -6.56 29.89
CA GLN A 177 -8.46 -7.19 29.95
C GLN A 177 -8.42 -8.71 29.72
N GLY A 178 -7.41 -9.22 29.01
CA GLY A 178 -7.16 -10.66 28.89
C GLY A 178 -6.69 -11.32 30.19
N ILE A 179 -5.95 -10.59 31.04
CA ILE A 179 -5.54 -11.04 32.38
C ILE A 179 -6.64 -10.80 33.43
N ASN A 180 -7.37 -9.69 33.34
CA ASN A 180 -8.48 -9.35 34.24
C ASN A 180 -9.62 -8.67 33.46
N PRO A 181 -10.66 -9.41 33.03
CA PRO A 181 -11.78 -8.86 32.24
C PRO A 181 -12.61 -7.78 32.94
N ALA A 182 -12.50 -7.62 34.26
CA ALA A 182 -13.18 -6.56 35.00
C ALA A 182 -12.35 -5.25 35.08
N ALA A 183 -11.07 -5.29 34.69
CA ALA A 183 -10.13 -4.18 34.83
C ALA A 183 -10.48 -2.98 33.92
N ASN A 184 -10.48 -1.79 34.51
CA ASN A 184 -10.68 -0.55 33.77
C ASN A 184 -9.35 0.02 33.31
N VAL A 185 -9.33 0.65 32.14
CA VAL A 185 -8.13 1.29 31.56
C VAL A 185 -8.37 2.79 31.38
N MET A 186 -7.43 3.62 31.83
CA MET A 186 -7.52 5.07 31.73
C MET A 186 -6.35 5.64 30.93
N LEU A 187 -6.65 6.32 29.83
CA LEU A 187 -5.67 6.86 28.89
C LEU A 187 -5.67 8.40 28.94
N SER A 188 -4.52 9.01 29.20
CA SER A 188 -4.34 10.47 29.19
C SER A 188 -3.84 10.96 27.82
N LEU A 189 -4.64 11.79 27.15
CA LEU A 189 -4.48 12.12 25.74
C LEU A 189 -4.43 13.63 25.49
N ARG A 190 -3.71 14.05 24.45
CA ARG A 190 -3.93 15.36 23.81
C ARG A 190 -5.02 15.27 22.74
N PRO A 191 -5.67 16.38 22.35
CA PRO A 191 -6.80 16.36 21.40
C PRO A 191 -6.52 15.64 20.07
N TYR A 192 -5.33 15.78 19.49
CA TYR A 192 -4.95 15.06 18.27
C TYR A 192 -4.83 13.54 18.47
N GLY A 193 -4.39 13.11 19.66
CA GLY A 193 -4.27 11.70 20.04
C GLY A 193 -5.62 10.98 20.14
N VAL A 194 -6.73 11.71 20.29
CA VAL A 194 -8.09 11.12 20.32
C VAL A 194 -8.42 10.40 19.01
N ALA A 195 -7.98 10.92 17.87
CA ALA A 195 -8.19 10.28 16.57
C ALA A 195 -7.30 9.04 16.33
N HIS A 196 -6.20 8.90 17.08
CA HIS A 196 -5.41 7.66 17.12
C HIS A 196 -6.03 6.66 18.10
N ALA A 197 -6.29 7.06 19.36
CA ALA A 197 -6.88 6.19 20.38
C ALA A 197 -8.27 5.65 20.00
N ARG A 198 -9.11 6.43 19.30
CA ARG A 198 -10.39 5.95 18.75
C ARG A 198 -10.23 4.92 17.62
N ARG A 199 -9.14 5.00 16.84
CA ARG A 199 -8.82 3.96 15.83
C ARG A 199 -8.35 2.68 16.53
N ALA A 200 -7.45 2.79 17.52
CA ALA A 200 -7.00 1.64 18.32
C ALA A 200 -8.14 0.93 19.05
N LEU A 201 -9.07 1.67 19.68
CA LEU A 201 -10.28 1.12 20.30
C LEU A 201 -11.17 0.37 19.30
N ALA A 202 -11.42 0.98 18.13
CA ALA A 202 -12.22 0.36 17.08
C ALA A 202 -11.56 -0.87 16.44
N GLN A 203 -10.22 -1.00 16.53
CA GLN A 203 -9.45 -2.16 16.10
C GLN A 203 -9.46 -3.26 17.18
N ALA A 204 -9.37 -2.89 18.46
CA ALA A 204 -9.50 -3.78 19.62
C ALA A 204 -10.95 -4.24 19.90
N SER A 205 -11.84 -4.20 18.89
CA SER A 205 -13.27 -4.55 18.98
C SER A 205 -14.08 -3.82 20.07
N THR A 206 -13.55 -2.75 20.67
CA THR A 206 -14.25 -1.96 21.69
C THR A 206 -15.10 -0.90 21.00
N HIS A 207 -16.42 -0.90 21.22
CA HIS A 207 -17.28 0.08 20.54
C HIS A 207 -16.94 1.51 20.97
N THR A 208 -16.64 2.39 20.00
CA THR A 208 -16.14 3.75 20.26
C THR A 208 -17.14 4.65 21.02
N ASN A 209 -18.41 4.24 21.11
CA ASN A 209 -19.46 4.90 21.91
C ASN A 209 -19.46 4.49 23.40
N GLU A 210 -18.68 3.48 23.81
CA GLU A 210 -18.66 2.96 25.18
C GLU A 210 -17.51 3.52 26.04
N ALA A 211 -16.50 4.13 25.40
CA ALA A 211 -15.38 4.75 26.10
C ALA A 211 -15.79 6.08 26.76
N LEU A 212 -15.54 6.21 28.07
CA LEU A 212 -15.87 7.42 28.83
C LEU A 212 -14.87 8.54 28.50
N VAL A 213 -15.25 9.47 27.63
CA VAL A 213 -14.46 10.67 27.34
C VAL A 213 -14.67 11.71 28.45
N VAL A 214 -13.57 12.17 29.06
CA VAL A 214 -13.57 13.23 30.07
C VAL A 214 -12.60 14.32 29.63
N GLU A 215 -13.13 15.46 29.21
CA GLU A 215 -12.33 16.57 28.71
C GLU A 215 -11.91 17.52 29.83
N ILE A 216 -10.63 17.92 29.83
CA ILE A 216 -10.06 18.94 30.69
C ILE A 216 -9.80 20.19 29.83
N GLY A 217 -10.75 21.11 29.88
CA GLY A 217 -10.59 22.49 29.40
C GLY A 217 -9.80 23.36 30.39
N ASP A 218 -9.95 24.67 30.30
CA ASP A 218 -9.18 25.64 31.10
C ASP A 218 -9.65 25.66 32.57
N LEU A 219 -8.94 26.35 33.46
CA LEU A 219 -9.45 26.63 34.82
C LEU A 219 -10.41 27.81 34.81
N GLU A 220 -11.43 27.76 35.67
CA GLU A 220 -12.22 28.95 35.99
C GLU A 220 -11.36 29.95 36.79
N PHE A 221 -11.74 31.22 36.74
CA PHE A 221 -10.94 32.29 37.33
C PHE A 221 -10.71 32.11 38.83
N ASP A 222 -11.74 31.72 39.58
CA ASP A 222 -11.64 31.52 41.03
C ASP A 222 -10.79 30.28 41.39
N ASP A 223 -10.77 29.25 40.53
CA ASP A 223 -9.90 28.07 40.70
C ASP A 223 -8.44 28.40 40.39
N ALA A 224 -8.19 29.15 39.31
CA ALA A 224 -6.86 29.67 38.96
C ALA A 224 -6.33 30.62 40.05
N LEU A 225 -7.21 31.45 40.63
CA LEU A 225 -6.92 32.35 41.76
C LEU A 225 -6.59 31.57 43.03
N SER A 226 -7.35 30.50 43.32
CA SER A 226 -7.10 29.62 44.46
C SER A 226 -5.76 28.89 44.32
N LEU A 227 -5.45 28.34 43.14
CA LEU A 227 -4.16 27.72 42.84
C LEU A 227 -3.00 28.72 42.98
N ALA A 228 -3.11 29.91 42.39
CA ALA A 228 -2.10 30.96 42.54
C ALA A 228 -1.94 31.41 44.00
N GLY A 229 -3.04 31.51 44.75
CA GLY A 229 -3.06 31.95 46.14
C GLY A 229 -2.53 30.92 47.15
N GLU A 230 -2.57 29.62 46.81
CA GLU A 230 -1.95 28.53 47.57
C GLU A 230 -0.42 28.57 47.45
N ILE A 231 0.11 28.86 46.26
CA ILE A 231 1.54 28.83 45.96
C ILE A 231 2.24 30.14 46.36
N LEU A 232 1.56 31.29 46.22
CA LEU A 232 2.15 32.60 46.53
C LEU A 232 2.29 32.85 48.04
N GLU A 233 3.48 33.27 48.46
CA GLU A 233 3.80 33.67 49.84
C GLU A 233 3.03 34.92 50.28
N ASP A 234 2.92 35.14 51.59
CA ASP A 234 2.14 36.25 52.18
C ASP A 234 2.48 37.63 51.60
N ALA A 235 3.75 37.87 51.25
CA ALA A 235 4.20 39.12 50.64
C ALA A 235 3.83 39.26 49.15
N ALA A 236 3.58 38.14 48.46
CA ALA A 236 3.34 38.07 47.02
C ALA A 236 1.88 37.73 46.65
N ARG A 237 1.08 37.22 47.59
CA ARG A 237 -0.31 36.75 47.36
C ARG A 237 -1.24 37.81 46.74
N GLY A 238 -0.92 39.10 46.88
CA GLY A 238 -1.62 40.18 46.17
C GLY A 238 -1.59 40.08 44.64
N TYR A 239 -0.65 39.32 44.06
CA TYR A 239 -0.56 39.09 42.62
C TYR A 239 -1.37 37.88 42.12
N ALA A 240 -1.93 37.07 43.02
CA ALA A 240 -2.69 35.86 42.65
C ALA A 240 -3.81 36.13 41.62
N PRO A 241 -4.62 37.22 41.72
CA PRO A 241 -5.65 37.52 40.72
C PRO A 241 -5.09 37.87 39.34
N ARG A 242 -3.86 38.39 39.25
CA ARG A 242 -3.23 38.76 37.98
C ARG A 242 -2.64 37.53 37.27
N LEU A 243 -1.93 36.70 38.03
CA LEU A 243 -1.40 35.42 37.54
C LEU A 243 -2.54 34.49 37.07
N ALA A 244 -3.61 34.38 37.86
CA ALA A 244 -4.80 33.61 37.52
C ALA A 244 -5.49 34.11 36.24
N LYS A 245 -5.48 35.43 35.99
CA LYS A 245 -6.08 36.01 34.78
C LYS A 245 -5.24 35.74 33.53
N ALA A 246 -3.91 35.75 33.66
CA ALA A 246 -2.97 35.54 32.56
C ALA A 246 -2.92 34.06 32.10
N ALA A 247 -2.81 33.11 33.04
CA ALA A 247 -2.38 31.74 32.76
C ALA A 247 -3.43 30.63 33.05
N ARG A 248 -4.73 30.96 33.16
CA ARG A 248 -5.80 29.98 33.46
C ARG A 248 -5.96 28.84 32.43
N ASP A 249 -5.49 29.04 31.20
CA ASP A 249 -5.44 28.05 30.13
C ASP A 249 -4.30 27.03 30.31
N CYS A 250 -3.28 27.38 31.10
CA CYS A 250 -2.11 26.56 31.37
C CYS A 250 -1.75 26.61 32.87
N PRO A 251 -2.39 25.78 33.73
CA PRO A 251 -2.07 25.68 35.16
C PRO A 251 -0.59 25.43 35.48
N LEU A 252 0.18 24.83 34.55
CA LEU A 252 1.64 24.76 34.67
C LEU A 252 2.30 26.14 34.78
N LEU A 253 1.88 27.11 33.97
CA LEU A 253 2.38 28.50 34.01
C LEU A 253 1.90 29.26 35.25
N ILE A 254 0.78 28.86 35.88
CA ILE A 254 0.41 29.34 37.21
C ILE A 254 1.40 28.81 38.26
N VAL A 255 1.73 27.51 38.22
CA VAL A 255 2.65 26.89 39.19
C VAL A 255 4.05 27.47 39.10
N THR A 256 4.64 27.54 37.89
CA THR A 256 5.99 28.08 37.71
C THR A 256 6.02 29.60 37.85
N GLY A 257 4.99 30.30 37.37
CA GLY A 257 4.83 31.74 37.57
C GLY A 257 4.79 32.15 39.03
N ALA A 258 4.03 31.43 39.87
CA ALA A 258 3.97 31.72 41.30
C ALA A 258 5.34 31.48 42.00
N ALA A 259 6.07 30.43 41.62
CA ALA A 259 7.42 30.19 42.12
C ALA A 259 8.41 31.31 41.73
N LEU A 260 8.33 31.79 40.48
CA LEU A 260 9.14 32.91 39.95
C LEU A 260 8.78 34.27 40.57
N ILE A 261 7.56 34.43 41.09
CA ILE A 261 7.18 35.63 41.86
C ILE A 261 7.71 35.54 43.29
N ASN A 262 7.59 34.38 43.95
CA ASN A 262 8.08 34.17 45.32
C ASN A 262 9.60 34.36 45.43
N ASN A 263 10.38 33.84 44.47
CA ASN A 263 11.84 33.98 44.46
C ASN A 263 12.33 35.36 43.97
N GLY A 264 11.42 36.23 43.52
CA GLY A 264 11.71 37.59 43.05
C GLY A 264 12.23 37.71 41.61
N SER A 265 12.26 36.62 40.83
CA SER A 265 12.68 36.64 39.41
C SER A 265 11.63 37.27 38.48
N LEU A 266 10.35 37.30 38.86
CA LEU A 266 9.25 37.92 38.12
C LEU A 266 8.51 38.94 38.99
N ASP A 267 8.44 40.20 38.55
CA ASP A 267 7.56 41.22 39.16
C ASP A 267 6.34 41.47 38.26
N PRO A 268 5.13 40.98 38.61
CA PRO A 268 3.93 41.17 37.80
C PRO A 268 3.51 42.63 37.61
N ARG A 269 4.14 43.60 38.27
CA ARG A 269 3.90 45.05 38.08
C ARG A 269 4.58 45.61 36.82
N GLY A 270 5.56 44.90 36.24
CA GLY A 270 6.31 45.36 35.08
C GLY A 270 5.54 45.38 33.74
N PHE A 271 4.36 44.74 33.70
CA PHE A 271 3.59 44.49 32.48
C PHE A 271 2.28 45.28 32.47
N GLU A 272 1.87 45.79 31.31
CA GLU A 272 0.63 46.58 31.17
C GLU A 272 -0.59 45.68 30.95
N GLY A 273 -0.45 44.59 30.18
CA GLY A 273 -1.52 43.63 29.88
C GLY A 273 -1.29 42.22 30.42
N ASP A 274 -2.36 41.45 30.61
CA ASP A 274 -2.28 40.06 31.09
C ASP A 274 -1.75 39.10 30.00
N GLU A 275 -1.92 39.45 28.72
CA GLU A 275 -1.36 38.72 27.57
C GLU A 275 0.16 38.87 27.46
N GLN A 276 0.69 40.06 27.78
CA GLN A 276 2.13 40.28 27.93
C GLN A 276 2.70 39.45 29.09
N LEU A 277 1.97 39.37 30.20
CA LEU A 277 2.35 38.53 31.34
C LEU A 277 2.32 37.04 30.98
N HIS A 278 1.39 36.57 30.14
CA HIS A 278 1.33 35.17 29.69
C HIS A 278 2.50 34.79 28.77
N LEU A 279 2.88 35.70 27.86
CA LEU A 279 4.08 35.55 27.03
C LEU A 279 5.35 35.54 27.88
N GLU A 280 5.53 36.50 28.78
CA GLU A 280 6.65 36.54 29.73
C GLU A 280 6.69 35.25 30.58
N LEU A 281 5.57 34.77 31.12
CA LEU A 281 5.53 33.51 31.89
C LEU A 281 6.01 32.31 31.06
N THR A 282 5.75 32.30 29.76
CA THR A 282 6.21 31.24 28.84
C THR A 282 7.71 31.38 28.53
N ASP A 283 8.20 32.59 28.28
CA ASP A 283 9.63 32.87 28.08
C ASP A 283 10.44 32.57 29.35
N ARG A 284 9.93 32.94 30.53
CA ARG A 284 10.54 32.66 31.84
C ARG A 284 10.50 31.18 32.22
N LEU A 285 9.52 30.42 31.72
CA LEU A 285 9.56 28.95 31.85
C LEU A 285 10.74 28.38 31.06
N ALA A 286 11.00 28.88 29.85
CA ALA A 286 12.17 28.47 29.07
C ALA A 286 13.49 28.90 29.74
N GLU A 287 13.59 30.15 30.24
CA GLU A 287 14.77 30.60 31.01
C GLU A 287 15.00 29.77 32.27
N ALA A 288 13.97 29.50 33.07
CA ALA A 288 14.10 28.74 34.32
C ALA A 288 14.58 27.29 34.09
N LEU A 289 14.27 26.70 32.92
CA LEU A 289 14.77 25.39 32.51
C LEU A 289 16.22 25.41 31.99
N THR A 290 16.78 26.59 31.66
CA THR A 290 18.18 26.75 31.21
C THR A 290 19.12 27.40 32.23
N ALA A 291 18.60 28.08 33.25
CA ALA A 291 19.36 28.99 34.12
C ALA A 291 20.45 28.33 34.99
N ASP A 292 20.37 27.03 35.28
CA ASP A 292 21.27 26.42 36.26
C ASP A 292 22.64 26.07 35.64
N SER A 293 23.69 26.81 36.01
CA SER A 293 25.10 26.79 35.54
C SER A 293 25.49 27.73 34.38
N ALA A 294 26.80 28.04 34.32
CA ALA A 294 27.47 28.93 33.36
C ALA A 294 27.50 28.44 31.89
N SER A 295 26.58 27.55 31.52
CA SER A 295 26.35 27.01 30.17
C SER A 295 24.93 27.30 29.67
N GLU A 296 24.25 28.26 30.29
CA GLU A 296 22.89 28.73 29.97
C GLU A 296 22.70 29.04 28.47
N GLN A 297 23.51 29.95 27.91
CA GLN A 297 23.46 30.32 26.49
C GLN A 297 23.60 29.10 25.56
N VAL A 298 24.56 28.23 25.85
CA VAL A 298 24.82 27.01 25.06
C VAL A 298 23.61 26.07 25.03
N ARG A 299 22.98 25.83 26.18
CA ARG A 299 21.75 25.02 26.24
C ARG A 299 20.57 25.71 25.57
N GLN A 300 20.48 27.04 25.63
CA GLN A 300 19.41 27.79 24.97
C GLN A 300 19.54 27.76 23.43
N ASP A 301 20.73 27.96 22.88
CA ASP A 301 20.97 27.88 21.44
C ASP A 301 20.79 26.44 20.93
N LEU A 302 21.26 25.45 21.68
CA LEU A 302 21.03 24.02 21.41
C LEU A 302 19.54 23.65 21.44
N LEU A 303 18.78 24.10 22.44
CA LEU A 303 17.33 23.89 22.51
C LEU A 303 16.59 24.51 21.32
N CYS A 304 16.98 25.71 20.89
CA CYS A 304 16.40 26.33 19.70
C CYS A 304 16.76 25.58 18.41
N ALA A 305 17.99 25.04 18.30
CA ALA A 305 18.40 24.22 17.15
C ALA A 305 17.66 22.89 17.10
N LEU A 306 17.54 22.19 18.25
CA LEU A 306 16.72 20.98 18.37
C LEU A 306 15.24 21.27 18.06
N ALA A 307 14.69 22.38 18.54
CA ALA A 307 13.32 22.79 18.25
C ALA A 307 13.06 23.01 16.74
N ALA A 308 14.07 23.45 15.99
CA ALA A 308 14.02 23.62 14.53
C ALA A 308 14.15 22.28 13.78
N PHE A 309 15.07 21.41 14.18
CA PHE A 309 15.45 20.21 13.42
C PHE A 309 14.77 18.90 13.85
N GLN A 310 14.04 18.89 14.98
CA GLN A 310 13.42 17.68 15.55
C GLN A 310 12.44 16.94 14.60
N PRO A 311 12.40 15.58 14.64
CA PRO A 311 13.28 14.70 15.42
C PRO A 311 14.73 14.73 14.93
N VAL A 312 15.68 14.60 15.86
CA VAL A 312 17.10 14.79 15.60
C VAL A 312 17.83 13.46 15.73
N HIS A 313 18.15 12.82 14.60
CA HIS A 313 18.97 11.61 14.52
C HIS A 313 20.43 11.90 14.86
N LEU A 314 20.89 11.50 16.04
CA LEU A 314 22.24 11.84 16.50
C LEU A 314 23.34 10.99 15.83
N GLU A 315 23.00 9.89 15.17
CA GLU A 315 23.97 9.11 14.37
C GLU A 315 24.23 9.74 12.98
N GLU A 316 23.33 10.56 12.44
CA GLU A 316 23.48 11.16 11.12
C GLU A 316 24.59 12.25 11.12
N PRO A 317 25.65 12.14 10.30
CA PRO A 317 26.75 13.13 10.31
C PRO A 317 26.30 14.53 9.87
N GLU A 318 25.34 14.60 8.95
CA GLU A 318 24.81 15.84 8.37
C GLU A 318 23.94 16.61 9.38
N VAL A 319 23.15 15.91 10.19
CA VAL A 319 22.41 16.47 11.33
C VAL A 319 23.38 16.99 12.40
N ARG A 320 24.45 16.25 12.70
CA ARG A 320 25.47 16.70 13.64
C ARG A 320 26.14 17.98 13.16
N ALA A 321 26.59 18.04 11.90
CA ALA A 321 27.13 19.27 11.31
C ALA A 321 26.11 20.44 11.33
N SER A 322 24.82 20.16 11.16
CA SER A 322 23.74 21.16 11.25
C SER A 322 23.60 21.73 12.68
N LEU A 323 23.74 20.89 13.72
CA LEU A 323 23.76 21.33 15.12
C LEU A 323 25.03 22.14 15.44
N GLU A 324 26.19 21.68 14.98
CA GLU A 324 27.47 22.38 15.18
C GLU A 324 27.42 23.78 14.56
N ALA A 325 26.94 23.89 13.31
CA ALA A 325 26.80 25.16 12.60
C ALA A 325 25.72 26.10 13.18
N MET A 326 24.74 25.58 13.92
CA MET A 326 23.72 26.40 14.60
C MET A 326 24.09 26.82 16.03
N THR A 327 25.06 26.15 16.65
CA THR A 327 25.48 26.40 18.05
C THR A 327 26.91 26.94 18.18
N ASP A 328 27.67 27.03 17.07
CA ASP A 328 29.09 27.39 17.03
C ASP A 328 29.97 26.51 17.95
N LEU A 329 29.57 25.24 18.15
CA LEU A 329 30.21 24.26 19.03
C LEU A 329 30.44 22.93 18.33
N ALA A 330 31.50 22.22 18.70
CA ALA A 330 31.72 20.85 18.27
C ALA A 330 30.79 19.87 19.00
N PHE A 331 30.36 18.81 18.31
CA PHE A 331 29.30 17.91 18.80
C PHE A 331 29.67 17.17 20.11
N ASP A 332 30.95 16.92 20.37
CA ASP A 332 31.43 16.34 21.63
C ASP A 332 31.19 17.27 22.84
N LEU A 333 31.14 18.59 22.60
CA LEU A 333 30.76 19.59 23.60
C LEU A 333 29.23 19.75 23.72
N CYS A 334 28.47 19.41 22.68
CA CYS A 334 27.00 19.37 22.73
C CYS A 334 26.47 18.19 23.56
N VAL A 335 27.12 17.01 23.51
CA VAL A 335 26.65 15.78 24.19
C VAL A 335 26.38 15.95 25.69
N PRO A 336 27.28 16.55 26.52
CA PRO A 336 26.98 16.80 27.93
C PRO A 336 25.76 17.69 28.17
N HIS A 337 25.46 18.61 27.23
CA HIS A 337 24.29 19.48 27.31
C HIS A 337 23.01 18.78 26.86
N LEU A 338 23.07 17.88 25.88
CA LEU A 338 21.96 16.97 25.55
C LEU A 338 21.58 16.11 26.76
N MET A 339 22.56 15.44 27.37
CA MET A 339 22.33 14.61 28.56
C MET A 339 21.72 15.41 29.73
N ALA A 340 22.23 16.62 30.02
CA ALA A 340 21.68 17.46 31.08
C ALA A 340 20.25 17.95 30.81
N LEU A 341 19.83 18.05 29.55
CA LEU A 341 18.46 18.42 29.16
C LEU A 341 17.52 17.21 29.11
N GLU A 342 18.03 16.01 28.83
CA GLU A 342 17.33 14.74 29.02
C GLU A 342 17.09 14.45 30.52
N ASP A 343 18.12 14.59 31.37
CA ASP A 343 18.03 14.47 32.85
C ASP A 343 17.03 15.47 33.46
N ALA A 344 16.91 16.67 32.87
CA ALA A 344 15.96 17.70 33.28
C ALA A 344 14.51 17.45 32.78
N GLY A 345 14.28 16.43 31.95
CA GLY A 345 12.98 16.13 31.34
C GLY A 345 12.53 17.11 30.27
N VAL A 346 13.45 17.91 29.70
CA VAL A 346 13.20 18.88 28.63
C VAL A 346 13.38 18.26 27.25
N LEU A 347 14.20 17.21 27.15
CA LEU A 347 14.35 16.37 25.97
C LEU A 347 13.83 14.95 26.26
N LEU A 348 13.33 14.29 25.21
CA LEU A 348 13.00 12.87 25.23
C LEU A 348 13.71 12.17 24.06
N ARG A 349 14.26 10.99 24.35
CA ARG A 349 15.06 10.17 23.44
C ARG A 349 14.29 8.90 23.06
N HIS A 350 14.38 8.49 21.80
CA HIS A 350 13.93 7.18 21.33
C HIS A 350 14.93 6.63 20.33
N GLY A 351 15.69 5.59 20.71
CA GLY A 351 16.84 5.14 19.93
C GLY A 351 17.92 6.23 19.81
N ASP A 352 18.31 6.56 18.59
CA ASP A 352 19.24 7.65 18.26
C ASP A 352 18.56 9.03 18.17
N ALA A 353 17.23 9.07 18.03
CA ALA A 353 16.45 10.27 17.80
C ALA A 353 16.10 11.02 19.10
N VAL A 354 16.18 12.35 19.08
CA VAL A 354 15.89 13.24 20.22
C VAL A 354 14.91 14.36 19.84
N ARG A 355 14.03 14.73 20.78
CA ARG A 355 12.92 15.71 20.60
C ARG A 355 12.69 16.57 21.86
N VAL A 356 12.21 17.80 21.69
CA VAL A 356 11.87 18.72 22.80
C VAL A 356 10.49 18.42 23.38
N VAL A 357 10.37 18.36 24.71
CA VAL A 357 9.14 18.06 25.45
C VAL A 357 8.85 19.15 26.49
N PRO A 358 7.58 19.59 26.64
CA PRO A 358 6.43 19.31 25.76
C PRO A 358 6.55 20.01 24.40
N ASP A 359 5.87 19.52 23.37
CA ASP A 359 5.97 20.08 22.01
C ASP A 359 5.60 21.57 21.92
N LEU A 360 4.75 22.08 22.83
CA LEU A 360 4.44 23.50 22.95
C LEU A 360 5.67 24.34 23.34
N LEU A 361 6.61 23.78 24.10
CA LEU A 361 7.91 24.41 24.37
C LEU A 361 8.78 24.40 23.11
N GLY A 362 8.79 23.31 22.34
CA GLY A 362 9.49 23.25 21.05
C GLY A 362 8.96 24.27 20.03
N ASP A 363 7.64 24.30 19.80
CA ASP A 363 7.01 25.27 18.91
C ASP A 363 7.22 26.72 19.42
N ALA A 364 7.16 26.97 20.74
CA ALA A 364 7.43 28.29 21.32
C ALA A 364 8.91 28.72 21.22
N LEU A 365 9.86 27.81 21.45
CA LEU A 365 11.30 28.06 21.27
C LEU A 365 11.62 28.44 19.83
N LEU A 366 11.00 27.76 18.85
CA LEU A 366 11.19 28.08 17.43
C LEU A 366 10.61 29.47 17.08
N VAL A 367 9.45 29.82 17.65
CA VAL A 367 8.85 31.17 17.49
C VAL A 367 9.73 32.24 18.14
N ARG A 368 10.22 32.01 19.37
CA ARG A 368 11.09 32.93 20.12
C ARG A 368 12.43 33.15 19.43
N ALA A 369 12.98 32.09 18.83
CA ALA A 369 14.19 32.19 18.01
C ALA A 369 13.92 32.97 16.72
N ALA A 370 12.78 32.76 16.06
CA ALA A 370 12.43 33.33 14.76
C ALA A 370 11.87 34.77 14.79
N CYS A 371 11.24 35.21 15.89
CA CYS A 371 10.59 36.51 16.03
C CYS A 371 11.04 37.26 17.30
N HIS A 372 11.32 38.55 17.16
CA HIS A 372 11.65 39.42 18.29
C HIS A 372 10.41 39.72 19.14
N SER A 373 10.41 39.27 20.40
CA SER A 373 9.22 39.21 21.28
C SER A 373 8.42 40.51 21.40
N SER A 374 9.09 41.67 21.46
CA SER A 374 8.43 42.98 21.62
C SER A 374 8.01 43.69 20.32
N THR A 375 8.34 43.16 19.14
CA THR A 375 8.08 43.83 17.85
C THR A 375 7.49 42.93 16.77
N GLY A 376 7.50 41.61 16.95
CA GLY A 376 7.03 40.64 15.95
C GLY A 376 7.89 40.58 14.68
N LEU A 377 9.03 41.28 14.63
CA LEU A 377 9.94 41.28 13.50
C LEU A 377 10.74 39.98 13.43
N LEU A 378 10.90 39.45 12.22
CA LEU A 378 11.73 38.26 11.98
C LEU A 378 13.20 38.54 12.35
N THR A 379 13.79 37.66 13.14
CA THR A 379 15.20 37.75 13.61
C THR A 379 16.22 37.32 12.55
N GLY A 380 15.76 36.66 11.49
CA GLY A 380 16.62 35.94 10.53
C GLY A 380 17.09 34.56 11.02
N TYR A 381 16.66 34.09 12.19
CA TYR A 381 17.07 32.77 12.71
C TYR A 381 16.72 31.62 11.78
N LEU A 382 15.51 31.62 11.18
CA LEU A 382 15.10 30.57 10.23
C LEU A 382 15.93 30.58 8.93
N ASN A 383 16.52 31.72 8.56
CA ASN A 383 17.46 31.79 7.43
C ASN A 383 18.80 31.16 7.84
N ARG A 384 19.34 31.48 9.03
CA ARG A 384 20.55 30.82 9.55
C ARG A 384 20.36 29.30 9.67
N ALA A 385 19.19 28.86 10.14
CA ALA A 385 18.83 27.45 10.19
C ALA A 385 18.74 26.82 8.79
N MET A 386 18.23 27.54 7.79
CA MET A 386 18.21 27.07 6.40
C MET A 386 19.60 26.93 5.80
N ASP A 387 20.47 27.93 6.01
CA ASP A 387 21.84 27.93 5.50
C ASP A 387 22.75 26.91 6.21
N ALA A 388 22.41 26.51 7.45
CA ALA A 388 23.10 25.49 8.23
C ALA A 388 22.60 24.05 8.01
N ALA A 389 21.32 23.86 7.65
CA ALA A 389 20.68 22.56 7.65
C ALA A 389 21.09 21.66 6.47
N GLN A 390 21.48 20.43 6.80
CA GLN A 390 21.86 19.37 5.85
C GLN A 390 21.08 18.08 6.17
N GLY A 391 21.13 17.08 5.28
CA GLY A 391 20.49 15.79 5.49
C GLY A 391 19.00 15.86 5.89
N SER A 392 18.61 15.07 6.89
CA SER A 392 17.24 15.06 7.43
C SER A 392 16.85 16.36 8.14
N ALA A 393 17.81 17.08 8.75
CA ALA A 393 17.55 18.33 9.45
C ALA A 393 16.94 19.42 8.54
N LEU A 394 17.32 19.46 7.26
CA LEU A 394 16.74 20.36 6.27
C LEU A 394 15.26 20.06 6.01
N ALA A 395 14.90 18.77 5.84
CA ALA A 395 13.51 18.37 5.65
C ALA A 395 12.67 18.66 6.91
N ASN A 396 13.23 18.40 8.09
CA ASN A 396 12.56 18.62 9.38
C ASN A 396 12.38 20.11 9.69
N LEU A 397 13.36 20.96 9.36
CA LEU A 397 13.24 22.42 9.44
C LEU A 397 12.03 22.95 8.66
N VAL A 398 11.88 22.51 7.40
CA VAL A 398 10.77 22.94 6.53
C VAL A 398 9.42 22.48 7.08
N VAL A 399 9.34 21.26 7.62
CA VAL A 399 8.12 20.74 8.26
C VAL A 399 7.79 21.48 9.56
N ASN A 400 8.77 21.69 10.46
CA ASN A 400 8.59 22.38 11.74
C ASN A 400 8.23 23.85 11.54
N ALA A 401 8.99 24.59 10.73
CA ALA A 401 8.69 25.99 10.43
C ALA A 401 7.35 26.14 9.70
N GLY A 402 7.03 25.22 8.77
CA GLY A 402 5.74 25.17 8.09
C GLY A 402 4.55 24.92 9.04
N ARG A 403 4.70 23.98 10.00
CA ARG A 403 3.72 23.69 11.06
C ARG A 403 3.51 24.89 11.99
N VAL A 404 4.59 25.52 12.43
CA VAL A 404 4.55 26.66 13.37
C VAL A 404 3.95 27.91 12.70
N ASP A 405 4.32 28.21 11.45
CA ASP A 405 3.68 29.31 10.69
C ASP A 405 2.18 29.08 10.53
N TRP A 406 1.75 27.86 10.24
CA TRP A 406 0.31 27.49 10.15
C TRP A 406 -0.43 27.71 11.49
N GLN A 407 0.18 27.32 12.63
CA GLN A 407 -0.40 27.60 13.96
C GLN A 407 -0.51 29.11 14.27
N GLN A 408 0.44 29.92 13.82
CA GLN A 408 0.47 31.37 14.13
C GLN A 408 -0.37 32.20 13.16
N GLN A 409 -0.57 31.74 11.91
CA GLN A 409 -1.58 32.31 10.99
C GLN A 409 -2.98 32.29 11.62
N ALA A 410 -3.36 31.20 12.30
CA ALA A 410 -4.63 31.09 13.03
C ALA A 410 -4.79 32.09 14.20
N LYS A 411 -3.69 32.74 14.63
CA LYS A 411 -3.67 33.82 15.63
C LYS A 411 -3.44 35.21 15.03
N GLY A 412 -3.49 35.33 13.70
CA GLY A 412 -3.27 36.60 12.98
C GLY A 412 -1.80 36.98 12.75
N SER A 413 -0.85 36.13 13.13
CA SER A 413 0.60 36.39 13.09
C SER A 413 1.32 35.46 12.10
N GLY A 414 1.00 35.58 10.82
CA GLY A 414 1.59 34.75 9.75
C GLY A 414 2.81 35.38 9.07
N GLY A 415 3.69 34.54 8.50
CA GLY A 415 4.82 34.96 7.67
C GLY A 415 6.18 34.36 8.07
N LEU A 416 6.24 33.55 9.13
CA LEU A 416 7.47 32.95 9.68
C LEU A 416 8.25 32.15 8.63
N VAL A 417 7.56 31.32 7.85
CA VAL A 417 8.17 30.44 6.84
C VAL A 417 8.37 31.14 5.48
N GLU A 418 7.98 32.41 5.32
CA GLU A 418 8.03 33.08 4.00
C GLU A 418 9.46 33.22 3.42
N PRO A 419 10.51 33.58 4.18
CA PRO A 419 11.87 33.63 3.64
C PRO A 419 12.40 32.25 3.24
N VAL A 420 12.16 31.26 4.10
CA VAL A 420 12.44 29.83 3.86
C VAL A 420 11.76 29.35 2.58
N TRP A 421 10.48 29.70 2.40
CA TRP A 421 9.72 29.29 1.22
C TRP A 421 10.19 30.01 -0.05
N ALA A 422 10.58 31.28 0.03
CA ALA A 422 11.13 32.01 -1.10
C ALA A 422 12.42 31.35 -1.62
N GLN A 423 13.33 30.96 -0.73
CA GLN A 423 14.58 30.27 -1.06
C GLN A 423 14.32 28.88 -1.68
N ILE A 424 13.37 28.11 -1.15
CA ILE A 424 12.93 26.83 -1.73
C ILE A 424 12.32 27.03 -3.12
N ALA A 425 11.45 28.02 -3.28
CA ALA A 425 10.77 28.31 -4.56
C ALA A 425 11.74 28.83 -5.62
N GLU A 426 12.74 29.64 -5.26
CA GLU A 426 13.81 30.08 -6.17
C GLU A 426 14.69 28.89 -6.59
N THR A 427 15.13 28.09 -5.62
CA THR A 427 15.90 26.86 -5.88
C THR A 427 15.15 25.92 -6.81
N PHE A 428 13.86 25.64 -6.54
CA PHE A 428 13.02 24.78 -7.38
C PHE A 428 12.85 25.30 -8.81
N ARG A 429 12.80 26.61 -9.00
CA ARG A 429 12.66 27.22 -10.34
C ARG A 429 13.95 27.07 -11.16
N ALA A 430 15.10 27.23 -10.52
CA ALA A 430 16.43 27.06 -11.14
C ALA A 430 16.86 25.59 -11.29
N ALA A 431 16.28 24.69 -10.50
CA ALA A 431 16.62 23.27 -10.42
C ALA A 431 16.36 22.47 -11.70
N ASP A 432 17.23 21.49 -11.95
CA ASP A 432 17.08 20.42 -12.94
C ASP A 432 16.00 19.39 -12.54
N ALA A 433 15.68 18.44 -13.43
CA ALA A 433 14.68 17.40 -13.18
C ALA A 433 14.92 16.57 -11.90
N SER A 434 16.18 16.22 -11.59
CA SER A 434 16.52 15.42 -10.40
C SER A 434 16.42 16.22 -9.11
N GLN A 435 16.86 17.47 -9.14
CA GLN A 435 16.75 18.40 -8.01
C GLN A 435 15.27 18.74 -7.73
N ARG A 436 14.47 18.98 -8.78
CA ARG A 436 13.01 19.19 -8.65
C ARG A 436 12.31 17.99 -8.02
N VAL A 437 12.62 16.76 -8.42
CA VAL A 437 12.06 15.54 -7.78
C VAL A 437 12.38 15.50 -6.28
N ARG A 438 13.64 15.72 -5.88
CA ARG A 438 14.04 15.73 -4.46
C ARG A 438 13.35 16.82 -3.64
N ILE A 439 13.20 18.02 -4.21
CA ILE A 439 12.47 19.12 -3.56
C ILE A 439 10.98 18.75 -3.43
N LEU A 440 10.38 18.05 -4.39
CA LEU A 440 8.99 17.56 -4.30
C LEU A 440 8.79 16.51 -3.20
N GLU A 441 9.79 15.68 -2.90
CA GLU A 441 9.75 14.72 -1.79
C GLU A 441 9.69 15.43 -0.42
N VAL A 442 10.43 16.54 -0.25
CA VAL A 442 10.32 17.40 0.94
C VAL A 442 9.00 18.16 0.94
N LEU A 443 8.58 18.72 -0.20
CA LEU A 443 7.30 19.43 -0.32
C LEU A 443 6.11 18.54 0.03
N ALA A 444 6.13 17.25 -0.30
CA ALA A 444 5.08 16.31 0.07
C ALA A 444 4.86 16.20 1.59
N LYS A 445 5.92 16.38 2.40
CA LYS A 445 5.83 16.37 3.88
C LYS A 445 5.21 17.66 4.45
N VAL A 446 5.47 18.82 3.83
CA VAL A 446 4.97 20.13 4.32
C VAL A 446 3.68 20.59 3.63
N ALA A 447 3.28 19.97 2.51
CA ALA A 447 2.12 20.30 1.70
C ALA A 447 0.80 20.39 2.49
N PHE A 448 0.65 19.57 3.55
CA PHE A 448 -0.49 19.65 4.45
C PHE A 448 -0.48 20.91 5.34
N PHE A 449 0.68 21.40 5.77
CA PHE A 449 0.77 22.62 6.59
C PHE A 449 0.80 23.90 5.73
N GLN A 450 1.26 23.81 4.48
CA GLN A 450 1.47 24.94 3.58
C GLN A 450 0.78 24.76 2.20
N PRO A 451 -0.53 24.45 2.15
CA PRO A 451 -1.21 24.01 0.93
C PRO A 451 -1.28 25.09 -0.17
N ARG A 452 -1.59 26.36 0.16
CA ARG A 452 -1.61 27.46 -0.83
C ARG A 452 -0.25 27.62 -1.52
N ARG A 453 0.80 27.82 -0.73
CA ARG A 453 2.19 28.01 -1.22
C ARG A 453 2.65 26.81 -2.06
N THR A 454 2.24 25.60 -1.68
CA THR A 454 2.49 24.35 -2.42
C THR A 454 1.75 24.31 -3.76
N LEU A 455 0.45 24.65 -3.79
CA LEU A 455 -0.35 24.69 -5.01
C LEU A 455 0.14 25.73 -6.01
N ASP A 456 0.64 26.88 -5.54
CA ASP A 456 1.25 27.90 -6.41
C ASP A 456 2.54 27.39 -7.08
N LEU A 457 3.37 26.62 -6.36
CA LEU A 457 4.59 26.03 -6.91
C LEU A 457 4.29 24.84 -7.86
N ALA A 458 3.33 23.98 -7.52
CA ALA A 458 2.84 22.91 -8.38
C ALA A 458 2.21 23.47 -9.68
N SER A 459 1.39 24.52 -9.57
CA SER A 459 0.80 25.26 -10.70
C SER A 459 1.83 25.96 -11.56
N TRP A 460 3.03 26.25 -11.03
CA TRP A 460 4.16 26.77 -11.78
C TRP A 460 4.90 25.64 -12.52
N ALA A 461 5.17 24.52 -11.84
CA ALA A 461 5.86 23.35 -12.41
C ALA A 461 5.16 22.83 -13.68
N VAL A 462 3.85 22.60 -13.62
CA VAL A 462 3.01 22.15 -14.76
C VAL A 462 3.06 23.09 -15.98
N LYS A 463 3.51 24.34 -15.81
CA LYS A 463 3.61 25.35 -16.86
C LYS A 463 5.05 25.63 -17.32
N ASN A 464 6.06 25.09 -16.64
CA ASN A 464 7.47 25.39 -16.86
C ASN A 464 8.33 24.11 -16.85
N PRO A 465 8.28 23.31 -17.93
CA PRO A 465 9.03 22.06 -18.04
C PRO A 465 10.53 22.23 -17.78
N CYS A 466 11.18 21.21 -17.22
CA CYS A 466 12.62 21.15 -16.99
C CYS A 466 13.39 20.40 -18.09
N GLU A 467 14.68 20.72 -18.22
CA GLU A 467 15.62 19.95 -19.03
C GLU A 467 15.97 18.61 -18.32
N PRO A 468 16.10 17.50 -19.06
CA PRO A 468 16.41 16.20 -18.49
C PRO A 468 17.89 16.08 -18.08
N VAL A 469 18.16 15.33 -17.01
CA VAL A 469 19.53 15.13 -16.49
C VAL A 469 19.82 13.66 -16.20
N THR A 470 20.96 13.16 -16.68
CA THR A 470 21.43 11.79 -16.39
C THR A 470 22.44 11.78 -15.25
N LEU A 471 22.10 11.11 -14.15
CA LEU A 471 22.95 10.96 -12.97
C LEU A 471 23.27 9.48 -12.71
N ASP A 472 24.36 9.23 -11.99
CA ASP A 472 24.62 7.94 -11.36
C ASP A 472 23.79 7.83 -10.08
N VAL A 473 23.11 6.70 -9.87
CA VAL A 473 22.22 6.45 -8.73
C VAL A 473 22.73 5.31 -7.84
N GLY A 474 24.02 4.97 -7.95
CA GLY A 474 24.67 3.90 -7.20
C GLY A 474 24.77 2.60 -7.99
N PHE A 475 25.68 1.72 -7.57
CA PHE A 475 25.98 0.43 -8.23
C PHE A 475 26.32 0.54 -9.75
N GLY A 476 26.73 1.72 -10.24
CA GLY A 476 26.97 1.98 -11.66
C GLY A 476 25.70 2.12 -12.51
N LEU A 477 24.54 2.19 -11.87
CA LEU A 477 23.25 2.46 -12.51
C LEU A 477 23.17 3.95 -12.85
N LYS A 478 22.73 4.26 -14.07
CA LYS A 478 22.47 5.65 -14.49
C LYS A 478 21.01 5.84 -14.82
N HIS A 479 20.42 6.88 -14.24
CA HIS A 479 19.03 7.25 -14.46
C HIS A 479 18.95 8.64 -15.09
N THR A 480 18.09 8.79 -16.10
CA THR A 480 17.80 10.08 -16.74
C THR A 480 16.48 10.60 -16.20
N TYR A 481 16.56 11.55 -15.26
CA TYR A 481 15.38 12.26 -14.75
C TYR A 481 14.84 13.16 -15.85
N THR A 482 13.52 13.15 -16.05
CA THR A 482 12.82 13.96 -17.05
C THR A 482 11.72 14.82 -16.41
N ASP A 483 11.17 15.75 -17.19
CA ASP A 483 9.99 16.52 -16.75
C ASP A 483 8.80 15.60 -16.43
N THR A 484 8.65 14.47 -17.13
CA THR A 484 7.62 13.47 -16.81
C THR A 484 7.77 12.93 -15.39
N ASP A 485 8.98 12.86 -14.85
CA ASP A 485 9.24 12.38 -13.49
C ASP A 485 8.94 13.46 -12.45
N VAL A 486 9.23 14.73 -12.76
CA VAL A 486 8.75 15.88 -11.96
C VAL A 486 7.22 15.91 -11.92
N LEU A 487 6.55 15.73 -13.06
CA LEU A 487 5.09 15.68 -13.15
C LEU A 487 4.47 14.47 -12.42
N ARG A 488 5.19 13.33 -12.34
CA ARG A 488 4.81 12.19 -11.49
C ARG A 488 4.95 12.52 -10.01
N SER A 489 6.07 13.09 -9.58
CA SER A 489 6.31 13.47 -8.17
C SER A 489 5.31 14.52 -7.65
N LEU A 490 4.81 15.40 -8.52
CA LEU A 490 3.73 16.35 -8.17
C LEU A 490 2.46 15.65 -7.66
N ALA A 491 2.15 14.43 -8.10
CA ALA A 491 0.92 13.75 -7.72
C ALA A 491 0.85 13.51 -6.19
N ARG A 492 1.96 13.05 -5.58
CA ARG A 492 2.07 12.87 -4.12
C ARG A 492 1.96 14.19 -3.34
N VAL A 493 2.51 15.27 -3.90
CA VAL A 493 2.41 16.62 -3.32
C VAL A 493 0.97 17.13 -3.36
N LEU A 494 0.27 16.92 -4.49
CA LEU A 494 -1.12 17.32 -4.66
C LEU A 494 -2.08 16.50 -3.78
N GLN A 495 -1.84 15.20 -3.60
CA GLN A 495 -2.58 14.34 -2.66
C GLN A 495 -2.63 14.94 -1.25
N ALA A 496 -1.48 15.38 -0.72
CA ALA A 496 -1.41 16.02 0.59
C ALA A 496 -2.19 17.34 0.67
N THR A 497 -2.22 18.15 -0.41
CA THR A 497 -3.05 19.38 -0.46
C THR A 497 -4.54 19.10 -0.62
N ALA A 498 -4.93 17.98 -1.26
CA ALA A 498 -6.32 17.61 -1.54
C ALA A 498 -7.13 17.23 -0.28
N TYR A 499 -6.47 16.93 0.85
CA TYR A 499 -7.16 16.70 2.11
C TYR A 499 -7.78 17.96 2.74
N HIS A 500 -7.40 19.17 2.28
CA HIS A 500 -7.98 20.44 2.72
C HIS A 500 -9.13 20.87 1.82
N SER A 501 -10.34 21.02 2.38
CA SER A 501 -11.56 21.37 1.63
C SER A 501 -11.42 22.66 0.81
N ASP A 502 -10.77 23.70 1.35
CA ASP A 502 -10.58 24.99 0.66
C ASP A 502 -9.61 24.91 -0.54
N HIS A 503 -8.76 23.88 -0.59
CA HIS A 503 -7.68 23.71 -1.57
C HIS A 503 -7.89 22.53 -2.53
N LEU A 504 -8.76 21.59 -2.16
CA LEU A 504 -9.23 20.49 -3.00
C LEU A 504 -9.70 20.92 -4.40
N PRO A 505 -10.41 22.06 -4.62
CA PRO A 505 -10.78 22.50 -5.97
C PRO A 505 -9.59 22.77 -6.90
N GLU A 506 -8.50 23.33 -6.39
CA GLU A 506 -7.27 23.60 -7.16
C GLU A 506 -6.42 22.33 -7.28
N ALA A 507 -6.28 21.56 -6.20
CA ALA A 507 -5.55 20.29 -6.21
C ALA A 507 -6.16 19.27 -7.18
N ALA A 508 -7.48 19.08 -7.15
CA ALA A 508 -8.19 18.16 -8.03
C ALA A 508 -8.11 18.57 -9.50
N ALA A 509 -8.14 19.88 -9.80
CA ALA A 509 -7.99 20.37 -11.18
C ALA A 509 -6.60 20.08 -11.76
N LEU A 510 -5.54 20.19 -10.93
CA LEU A 510 -4.18 19.81 -11.30
C LEU A 510 -4.03 18.29 -11.46
N LEU A 511 -4.54 17.49 -10.51
CA LEU A 511 -4.55 16.03 -10.62
C LEU A 511 -5.29 15.54 -11.87
N TRP A 512 -6.44 16.15 -12.22
CA TRP A 512 -7.15 15.84 -13.45
C TRP A 512 -6.35 16.20 -14.69
N THR A 513 -5.67 17.35 -14.70
CA THR A 513 -4.80 17.76 -15.82
C THR A 513 -3.60 16.82 -16.00
N LEU A 514 -3.06 16.27 -14.92
CA LEU A 514 -1.97 15.28 -14.97
C LEU A 514 -2.45 13.87 -15.37
N GLY A 515 -3.67 13.47 -14.96
CA GLY A 515 -4.14 12.09 -15.09
C GLY A 515 -5.03 11.79 -16.30
N ARG A 516 -5.72 12.77 -16.88
CA ARG A 516 -6.76 12.55 -17.91
C ARG A 516 -6.27 11.87 -19.21
N ASP A 517 -4.97 11.98 -19.49
CA ASP A 517 -4.29 11.45 -20.69
C ASP A 517 -3.14 10.48 -20.31
N ASP A 518 -3.05 10.07 -19.03
CA ASP A 518 -2.05 9.09 -18.55
C ASP A 518 -2.55 7.67 -18.83
N THR A 519 -1.82 6.93 -19.66
CA THR A 519 -2.21 5.59 -20.13
C THR A 519 -1.73 4.46 -19.21
N ARG A 520 -1.07 4.77 -18.10
CA ARG A 520 -0.52 3.77 -17.18
C ARG A 520 -1.62 3.08 -16.36
N PRO A 521 -1.52 1.75 -16.11
CA PRO A 521 -2.47 1.05 -15.25
C PRO A 521 -2.48 1.61 -13.82
N THR A 522 -3.63 2.09 -13.36
CA THR A 522 -3.83 2.63 -12.01
C THR A 522 -3.50 1.65 -10.86
N PRO A 523 -3.70 0.31 -10.96
CA PRO A 523 -3.36 -0.59 -9.85
C PRO A 523 -1.85 -0.75 -9.63
N GLN A 524 -1.06 -0.56 -10.69
CA GLN A 524 0.40 -0.70 -10.65
C GLN A 524 1.11 0.62 -10.32
N ASN A 525 0.38 1.73 -10.24
CA ASN A 525 0.92 3.08 -10.06
C ASN A 525 0.17 3.76 -8.90
N PRO A 526 0.55 3.54 -7.62
CA PRO A 526 -0.13 4.15 -6.47
C PRO A 526 -0.21 5.69 -6.55
N GLN A 527 0.83 6.33 -7.08
CA GLN A 527 0.88 7.79 -7.31
C GLN A 527 0.22 8.24 -8.64
N HIS A 528 -0.67 7.43 -9.24
CA HIS A 528 -1.39 7.83 -10.45
C HIS A 528 -2.43 8.92 -10.11
N PRO A 529 -2.47 10.08 -10.82
CA PRO A 529 -3.34 11.19 -10.43
C PRO A 529 -4.83 10.83 -10.38
N LEU A 530 -5.31 9.95 -11.28
CA LEU A 530 -6.69 9.46 -11.23
C LEU A 530 -6.96 8.47 -10.08
N ARG A 531 -5.95 7.73 -9.60
CA ARG A 531 -6.10 6.89 -8.40
C ARG A 531 -6.25 7.77 -7.17
N ILE A 532 -5.44 8.83 -7.06
CA ILE A 532 -5.54 9.81 -5.97
C ILE A 532 -6.91 10.52 -5.98
N LEU A 533 -7.42 10.91 -7.16
CA LEU A 533 -8.78 11.46 -7.27
C LEU A 533 -9.86 10.46 -6.82
N ALA A 534 -9.72 9.18 -7.17
CA ALA A 534 -10.63 8.13 -6.72
C ALA A 534 -10.53 7.90 -5.20
N GLU A 535 -9.33 7.88 -4.61
CA GLU A 535 -9.10 7.77 -3.16
C GLU A 535 -9.73 8.92 -2.37
N VAL A 536 -9.74 10.14 -2.91
CA VAL A 536 -10.41 11.31 -2.28
C VAL A 536 -11.93 11.29 -2.54
N ALA A 537 -12.41 10.60 -3.58
CA ALA A 537 -13.83 10.39 -3.84
C ALA A 537 -14.44 9.25 -3.00
N SER A 538 -13.66 8.21 -2.67
CA SER A 538 -14.12 7.03 -1.92
C SER A 538 -14.83 7.39 -0.61
N PHE A 539 -15.90 6.66 -0.27
CA PHE A 539 -16.44 6.68 1.08
C PHE A 539 -15.44 6.08 2.07
N THR A 540 -15.34 6.67 3.25
CA THR A 540 -14.60 6.06 4.36
C THR A 540 -15.50 5.07 5.11
N ARG A 541 -14.93 4.21 5.96
CA ARG A 541 -15.71 3.40 6.93
C ARG A 541 -16.60 4.25 7.87
N LEU A 542 -16.29 5.54 8.03
CA LEU A 542 -17.09 6.50 8.81
C LEU A 542 -18.21 7.18 8.00
N GLY A 543 -18.31 6.89 6.69
CA GLY A 543 -19.30 7.47 5.79
C GLY A 543 -18.76 8.61 4.90
N PRO A 544 -19.67 9.48 4.40
CA PRO A 544 -19.34 10.59 3.50
C PRO A 544 -18.70 11.80 4.22
N THR A 545 -18.11 12.72 3.44
CA THR A 545 -17.57 14.00 3.91
C THR A 545 -17.85 15.12 2.89
N ASP A 546 -17.50 16.36 3.20
CA ASP A 546 -17.62 17.48 2.26
C ASP A 546 -16.75 17.33 1.00
N ARG A 547 -15.67 16.53 1.06
CA ARG A 547 -14.73 16.34 -0.07
C ARG A 547 -15.42 15.72 -1.29
N GLN A 548 -16.35 14.79 -1.07
CA GLN A 548 -17.13 14.15 -2.12
C GLN A 548 -18.01 15.17 -2.87
N TRP A 549 -18.66 16.10 -2.17
CA TRP A 549 -19.42 17.20 -2.78
C TRP A 549 -18.53 18.15 -3.58
N ILE A 550 -17.34 18.48 -3.06
CA ILE A 550 -16.38 19.36 -3.74
C ILE A 550 -15.85 18.71 -5.04
N LEU A 551 -15.59 17.40 -5.03
CA LEU A 551 -15.18 16.67 -6.23
C LEU A 551 -16.30 16.56 -7.27
N MET A 552 -17.55 16.29 -6.87
CA MET A 552 -18.70 16.31 -7.80
C MET A 552 -18.82 17.67 -8.50
N ALA A 553 -18.70 18.78 -7.75
CA ALA A 553 -18.73 20.14 -8.32
C ALA A 553 -17.52 20.46 -9.22
N GLN A 554 -16.36 19.79 -9.05
CA GLN A 554 -15.28 19.90 -10.04
C GLN A 554 -15.53 19.05 -11.27
N VAL A 555 -16.08 17.84 -11.15
CA VAL A 555 -16.41 16.98 -12.30
C VAL A 555 -17.51 17.61 -13.17
N GLU A 556 -18.58 18.15 -12.58
CA GLU A 556 -19.60 18.94 -13.29
C GLU A 556 -18.94 20.09 -14.10
N ARG A 557 -18.03 20.82 -13.47
CA ARG A 557 -17.25 21.92 -14.08
C ARG A 557 -16.26 21.44 -15.14
N TRP A 558 -15.84 20.17 -15.13
CA TRP A 558 -15.03 19.56 -16.19
C TRP A 558 -15.90 19.10 -17.37
N LEU A 559 -17.07 18.50 -17.12
CA LEU A 559 -18.06 18.10 -18.13
C LEU A 559 -18.64 19.31 -18.87
N GLY A 560 -18.83 20.43 -18.18
CA GLY A 560 -19.24 21.72 -18.77
C GLY A 560 -18.16 22.41 -19.62
N ARG A 561 -16.93 21.86 -19.71
CA ARG A 561 -15.85 22.40 -20.54
C ARG A 561 -15.65 21.53 -21.78
N ALA A 562 -16.14 22.01 -22.92
CA ALA A 562 -15.87 21.39 -24.22
C ALA A 562 -14.34 21.31 -24.47
N CYS A 563 -13.80 20.09 -24.51
CA CYS A 563 -12.43 19.84 -24.93
C CYS A 563 -12.39 19.64 -26.45
N ALA A 564 -11.44 20.27 -27.14
CA ALA A 564 -11.30 20.17 -28.60
C ALA A 564 -10.72 18.83 -29.08
N VAL A 565 -10.22 18.01 -28.15
CA VAL A 565 -9.69 16.66 -28.38
C VAL A 565 -10.26 15.76 -27.28
N PRO A 566 -10.76 14.54 -27.57
CA PRO A 566 -11.14 13.59 -26.54
C PRO A 566 -9.93 13.24 -25.65
N SER A 567 -10.11 13.29 -24.34
CA SER A 567 -9.11 12.78 -23.37
C SER A 567 -9.21 11.27 -23.25
N THR A 568 -8.12 10.61 -22.85
CA THR A 568 -8.09 9.14 -22.67
C THR A 568 -9.12 8.69 -21.63
N HIS A 569 -9.24 9.43 -20.53
CA HIS A 569 -10.21 9.19 -19.46
C HIS A 569 -11.31 10.24 -19.48
N GLN A 570 -12.53 9.85 -19.10
CA GLN A 570 -13.69 10.78 -19.04
C GLN A 570 -13.90 11.30 -17.60
N PRO A 571 -14.27 12.59 -17.40
CA PRO A 571 -14.39 13.18 -16.05
C PRO A 571 -15.31 12.41 -15.09
N LEU A 572 -16.36 11.78 -15.62
CA LEU A 572 -17.29 10.96 -14.86
C LEU A 572 -16.63 9.79 -14.10
N SER A 573 -15.53 9.21 -14.60
CA SER A 573 -14.91 8.03 -13.99
C SER A 573 -14.34 8.31 -12.59
N VAL A 574 -14.03 9.58 -12.29
CA VAL A 574 -13.60 10.04 -10.96
C VAL A 574 -14.69 9.85 -9.90
N LEU A 575 -15.96 9.79 -10.29
CA LEU A 575 -17.10 9.65 -9.38
C LEU A 575 -17.53 8.19 -9.14
N ALA A 576 -16.92 7.20 -9.83
CA ALA A 576 -17.26 5.79 -9.64
C ALA A 576 -17.19 5.30 -8.16
N PRO A 577 -16.23 5.73 -7.31
CA PRO A 577 -16.19 5.34 -5.90
C PRO A 577 -17.40 5.79 -5.07
N LEU A 578 -18.14 6.81 -5.51
CA LEU A 578 -19.39 7.26 -4.87
C LEU A 578 -20.57 6.30 -5.14
N LEU A 579 -20.39 5.34 -6.05
CA LEU A 579 -21.38 4.32 -6.40
C LEU A 579 -21.04 2.94 -5.83
N ALA A 580 -19.94 2.83 -5.08
CA ALA A 580 -19.59 1.62 -4.36
C ALA A 580 -20.64 1.28 -3.27
N THR A 581 -20.84 -0.02 -3.03
CA THR A 581 -21.69 -0.57 -1.95
C THR A 581 -20.87 -1.30 -0.88
N GLU A 582 -19.57 -1.43 -1.10
CA GLU A 582 -18.54 -1.91 -0.18
C GLU A 582 -17.23 -1.14 -0.40
N GLY A 583 -16.28 -1.26 0.51
CA GLY A 583 -14.98 -0.59 0.43
C GLY A 583 -13.91 -1.31 1.24
N GLN A 584 -12.71 -0.73 1.32
CA GLN A 584 -11.61 -1.25 2.11
C GLN A 584 -10.74 -0.13 2.67
N ASP A 585 -10.20 -0.33 3.87
CA ASP A 585 -9.09 0.46 4.37
C ASP A 585 -7.78 -0.27 4.03
N GLU A 586 -6.85 0.40 3.35
CA GLU A 586 -5.48 -0.08 3.08
C GLU A 586 -4.53 0.46 4.17
N VAL A 587 -3.76 -0.41 4.83
CA VAL A 587 -2.81 -0.04 5.90
C VAL A 587 -1.43 -0.60 5.59
N TRP A 588 -0.45 0.28 5.37
CA TRP A 588 0.94 -0.10 5.19
C TRP A 588 1.69 -0.16 6.53
N THR A 589 2.46 -1.22 6.72
CA THR A 589 3.24 -1.47 7.94
C THR A 589 4.73 -1.43 7.63
N ALA A 590 5.35 -0.27 7.84
CA ALA A 590 6.74 -0.01 7.47
C ALA A 590 7.78 -0.81 8.29
N SER A 591 7.47 -1.18 9.54
CA SER A 591 8.36 -1.97 10.41
C SER A 591 8.64 -3.38 9.88
N ASP A 592 7.63 -3.99 9.27
CA ASP A 592 7.60 -5.41 8.88
C ASP A 592 7.29 -5.58 7.37
N TRP A 593 7.35 -4.49 6.60
CA TRP A 593 7.09 -4.42 5.15
C TRP A 593 5.78 -5.10 4.70
N THR A 594 4.74 -5.00 5.55
CA THR A 594 3.46 -5.71 5.38
C THR A 594 2.37 -4.75 4.90
N LEU A 595 1.48 -5.20 4.00
CA LEU A 595 0.32 -4.42 3.54
C LEU A 595 -0.97 -5.13 3.92
N THR A 596 -1.75 -4.52 4.82
CA THR A 596 -2.99 -5.10 5.36
C THR A 596 -4.22 -4.45 4.71
N PHE A 597 -5.14 -5.28 4.21
CA PHE A 597 -6.41 -4.86 3.61
C PHE A 597 -7.56 -5.18 4.59
N ARG A 598 -8.39 -4.18 4.91
CA ARG A 598 -9.51 -4.32 5.86
C ARG A 598 -10.84 -3.96 5.16
N PRO A 599 -11.54 -4.93 4.53
CA PRO A 599 -12.78 -4.69 3.79
C PRO A 599 -13.99 -4.40 4.70
N TYR A 600 -14.99 -3.68 4.17
CA TYR A 600 -16.26 -3.37 4.85
C TYR A 600 -17.42 -3.18 3.86
N VAL A 601 -18.66 -3.49 4.27
CA VAL A 601 -19.87 -3.15 3.49
C VAL A 601 -20.40 -1.77 3.91
N LEU A 602 -20.88 -0.98 2.95
CA LEU A 602 -21.54 0.30 3.20
C LEU A 602 -23.05 0.11 3.44
N LEU A 603 -23.62 0.96 4.28
CA LEU A 603 -25.08 1.03 4.47
C LEU A 603 -25.67 2.14 3.58
N PRO A 604 -26.87 1.96 3.00
CA PRO A 604 -27.57 2.98 2.22
C PRO A 604 -28.19 4.05 3.13
N ALA A 605 -27.33 4.79 3.84
CA ALA A 605 -27.75 5.94 4.65
C ALA A 605 -28.24 7.09 3.75
N PRO A 606 -29.13 7.99 4.22
CA PRO A 606 -29.70 9.06 3.39
C PRO A 606 -28.65 9.95 2.70
N GLU A 607 -27.51 10.21 3.36
CA GLU A 607 -26.41 11.01 2.82
C GLU A 607 -25.66 10.30 1.69
N VAL A 608 -25.41 8.99 1.84
CA VAL A 608 -24.81 8.14 0.81
C VAL A 608 -25.75 8.05 -0.40
N LEU A 609 -27.04 7.86 -0.18
CA LEU A 609 -28.06 7.84 -1.23
C LEU A 609 -28.18 9.18 -1.96
N ALA A 610 -28.11 10.31 -1.24
CA ALA A 610 -28.14 11.64 -1.85
C ALA A 610 -26.92 11.90 -2.75
N MET A 611 -25.72 11.44 -2.37
CA MET A 611 -24.54 11.50 -3.24
C MET A 611 -24.71 10.59 -4.47
N ARG A 612 -25.22 9.36 -4.31
CA ARG A 612 -25.45 8.43 -5.42
C ARG A 612 -26.43 8.99 -6.46
N GLU A 613 -27.56 9.54 -6.03
CA GLU A 613 -28.53 10.16 -6.95
C GLU A 613 -27.94 11.39 -7.67
N ALA A 614 -27.09 12.19 -7.01
CA ALA A 614 -26.39 13.30 -7.66
C ALA A 614 -25.39 12.85 -8.75
N VAL A 615 -24.67 11.74 -8.52
CA VAL A 615 -23.80 11.13 -9.55
C VAL A 615 -24.63 10.54 -10.69
N LEU A 616 -25.77 9.91 -10.38
CA LEU A 616 -26.70 9.39 -11.38
C LEU A 616 -27.36 10.52 -12.19
N ASP A 617 -27.69 11.66 -11.58
CA ASP A 617 -28.20 12.84 -12.28
C ASP A 617 -27.21 13.33 -13.36
N LEU A 618 -25.93 13.48 -13.00
CA LEU A 618 -24.87 13.79 -13.97
C LEU A 618 -24.75 12.71 -15.06
N ALA A 619 -24.77 11.42 -14.69
CA ALA A 619 -24.69 10.33 -15.68
C ALA A 619 -25.89 10.34 -16.65
N PHE A 620 -27.12 10.57 -16.18
CA PHE A 620 -28.30 10.61 -17.04
C PHE A 620 -28.40 11.88 -17.91
N GLU A 621 -27.77 12.99 -17.53
CA GLU A 621 -27.55 14.12 -18.46
C GLU A 621 -26.52 13.76 -19.54
N GLU A 622 -25.39 13.18 -19.13
CA GLU A 622 -24.29 12.84 -20.03
C GLU A 622 -24.62 11.70 -21.02
N LEU A 623 -25.51 10.78 -20.64
CA LEU A 623 -26.11 9.76 -21.51
C LEU A 623 -26.89 10.38 -22.70
N GLY A 624 -27.34 11.62 -22.56
CA GLY A 624 -28.08 12.36 -23.59
C GLY A 624 -27.21 13.22 -24.51
N ARG A 625 -25.88 13.20 -24.32
CA ARG A 625 -24.93 13.95 -25.16
C ARG A 625 -24.65 13.21 -26.48
N PRO A 626 -24.39 13.92 -27.58
CA PRO A 626 -24.07 13.29 -28.87
C PRO A 626 -22.63 12.74 -28.94
N GLU A 627 -21.79 13.03 -27.94
CA GLU A 627 -20.45 12.47 -27.82
C GLU A 627 -20.49 11.04 -27.25
N LEU A 628 -20.21 10.04 -28.10
CA LEU A 628 -20.26 8.60 -27.74
C LEU A 628 -19.39 8.25 -26.52
N GLU A 629 -18.24 8.89 -26.37
CA GLU A 629 -17.30 8.67 -25.27
C GLU A 629 -17.93 9.06 -23.91
N ARG A 630 -18.71 10.16 -23.90
CA ARG A 630 -19.39 10.68 -22.70
C ARG A 630 -20.62 9.84 -22.36
N ALA A 631 -21.42 9.49 -23.38
CA ALA A 631 -22.55 8.59 -23.21
C ALA A 631 -22.10 7.17 -22.78
N SER A 632 -20.95 6.68 -23.25
CA SER A 632 -20.37 5.41 -22.81
C SER A 632 -19.92 5.46 -21.34
N ALA A 633 -19.20 6.51 -20.93
CA ALA A 633 -18.82 6.68 -19.54
C ALA A 633 -20.04 6.82 -18.61
N ALA A 634 -21.11 7.46 -19.07
CA ALA A 634 -22.39 7.50 -18.37
C ALA A 634 -23.03 6.10 -18.22
N VAL A 635 -23.02 5.27 -19.26
CA VAL A 635 -23.52 3.88 -19.18
C VAL A 635 -22.74 3.06 -18.14
N SER A 636 -21.41 3.09 -18.16
CA SER A 636 -20.61 2.33 -17.17
C SER A 636 -20.74 2.87 -15.75
N ILE A 637 -20.92 4.19 -15.56
CA ILE A 637 -21.26 4.76 -14.24
C ILE A 637 -22.64 4.29 -13.77
N ILE A 638 -23.64 4.20 -14.66
CA ILE A 638 -24.94 3.60 -14.33
C ILE A 638 -24.80 2.08 -14.05
N GLY A 639 -23.87 1.38 -14.72
CA GLY A 639 -23.51 -0.02 -14.46
C GLY A 639 -22.93 -0.23 -13.05
N GLU A 640 -21.95 0.58 -12.65
CA GLU A 640 -21.35 0.54 -11.31
C GLU A 640 -22.38 0.82 -10.20
N ALA A 641 -23.36 1.69 -10.45
CA ALA A 641 -24.45 1.96 -9.51
C ALA A 641 -25.33 0.72 -9.20
N LEU A 642 -25.26 -0.34 -10.03
CA LEU A 642 -26.04 -1.57 -9.93
C LEU A 642 -25.29 -2.73 -9.26
N ASN A 643 -24.09 -2.48 -8.73
CA ASN A 643 -23.32 -3.47 -7.99
C ASN A 643 -23.81 -3.64 -6.54
N LEU A 644 -24.37 -4.80 -6.21
CA LEU A 644 -24.52 -5.27 -4.83
C LEU A 644 -23.14 -5.60 -4.21
N PRO A 645 -23.01 -5.57 -2.87
CA PRO A 645 -21.80 -6.03 -2.18
C PRO A 645 -21.42 -7.46 -2.60
N ARG A 646 -20.11 -7.73 -2.71
CA ARG A 646 -19.55 -8.98 -3.25
C ARG A 646 -18.55 -9.66 -2.30
N GLY A 647 -17.87 -8.91 -1.44
CA GLY A 647 -16.96 -9.44 -0.43
C GLY A 647 -15.50 -9.57 -0.89
N GLY A 648 -14.80 -8.44 -1.00
CA GLY A 648 -13.35 -8.42 -1.18
C GLY A 648 -12.58 -9.03 0.01
N PHE A 649 -11.36 -9.50 -0.22
CA PHE A 649 -10.36 -9.88 0.80
C PHE A 649 -10.88 -10.84 1.91
N GLY A 650 -11.76 -11.78 1.55
CA GLY A 650 -12.28 -12.80 2.48
C GLY A 650 -13.54 -12.39 3.25
N LEU A 651 -14.06 -11.17 3.04
CA LEU A 651 -15.31 -10.73 3.66
C LEU A 651 -16.50 -11.56 3.16
N THR A 652 -17.21 -12.22 4.08
CA THR A 652 -18.43 -12.96 3.76
C THR A 652 -19.63 -12.02 3.79
N VAL A 653 -20.18 -11.69 2.62
CA VAL A 653 -21.41 -10.90 2.48
C VAL A 653 -22.64 -11.77 2.75
N THR A 654 -23.56 -11.29 3.59
CA THR A 654 -24.83 -11.98 3.89
C THR A 654 -26.02 -11.35 3.16
N VAL A 655 -27.16 -12.06 3.12
CA VAL A 655 -28.38 -11.56 2.43
C VAL A 655 -28.88 -10.26 3.09
N GLU A 656 -28.76 -10.16 4.40
CA GLU A 656 -29.14 -8.99 5.21
C GLU A 656 -28.32 -7.74 4.86
N MET A 657 -27.08 -7.91 4.38
CA MET A 657 -26.23 -6.80 3.90
C MET A 657 -26.68 -6.29 2.52
N CYS A 658 -27.18 -7.18 1.66
CA CYS A 658 -27.63 -6.83 0.30
C CYS A 658 -29.06 -6.27 0.26
N GLN A 659 -29.97 -6.77 1.11
CA GLN A 659 -31.39 -6.40 1.09
C GLN A 659 -31.68 -4.88 1.17
N PRO A 660 -30.99 -4.08 2.02
CA PRO A 660 -31.20 -2.63 2.06
C PRO A 660 -30.89 -1.89 0.74
N TRP A 661 -30.01 -2.43 -0.09
CA TRP A 661 -29.60 -1.79 -1.35
C TRP A 661 -30.60 -2.01 -2.49
N ILE A 662 -31.28 -3.17 -2.52
CA ILE A 662 -32.14 -3.62 -3.63
C ILE A 662 -33.14 -2.55 -4.12
N PRO A 663 -33.91 -1.84 -3.26
CA PRO A 663 -34.89 -0.84 -3.73
C PRO A 663 -34.26 0.32 -4.54
N HIS A 664 -33.03 0.71 -4.22
CA HIS A 664 -32.33 1.83 -4.86
C HIS A 664 -31.73 1.43 -6.21
N LEU A 665 -31.23 0.19 -6.31
CA LEU A 665 -30.79 -0.40 -7.58
C LEU A 665 -31.98 -0.61 -8.53
N ALA A 666 -33.13 -1.07 -8.02
CA ALA A 666 -34.37 -1.17 -8.79
C ALA A 666 -34.85 0.19 -9.32
N SER A 667 -34.84 1.24 -8.49
CA SER A 667 -35.15 2.62 -8.91
C SER A 667 -34.25 3.11 -10.06
N THR A 668 -32.97 2.75 -10.03
CA THR A 668 -31.98 3.09 -11.07
C THR A 668 -32.31 2.36 -12.40
N LEU A 669 -32.74 1.10 -12.35
CA LEU A 669 -33.21 0.35 -13.52
C LEU A 669 -34.52 0.93 -14.09
N ASP A 670 -35.49 1.29 -13.25
CA ASP A 670 -36.73 1.94 -13.67
C ASP A 670 -36.49 3.35 -14.27
N ARG A 671 -35.44 4.04 -13.83
CA ARG A 671 -34.97 5.30 -14.42
C ARG A 671 -34.35 5.06 -15.81
N LEU A 672 -33.47 4.05 -15.96
CA LEU A 672 -32.87 3.68 -17.23
C LEU A 672 -33.89 3.18 -18.26
N HIS A 673 -34.85 2.33 -17.84
CA HIS A 673 -35.95 1.85 -18.69
C HIS A 673 -36.75 3.02 -19.27
N ARG A 674 -37.19 3.96 -18.43
CA ARG A 674 -37.89 5.18 -18.89
C ARG A 674 -37.04 6.03 -19.83
N TYR A 675 -35.73 6.10 -19.60
CA TYR A 675 -34.81 6.87 -20.44
C TYR A 675 -34.71 6.29 -21.86
N ILE A 676 -34.54 4.98 -22.00
CA ILE A 676 -34.43 4.29 -23.30
C ILE A 676 -35.75 4.32 -24.07
N VAL A 677 -36.89 4.27 -23.37
CA VAL A 677 -38.22 4.42 -24.01
C VAL A 677 -38.47 5.86 -24.50
N ALA A 678 -37.88 6.87 -23.84
CA ALA A 678 -38.11 8.28 -24.16
C ALA A 678 -37.12 8.89 -25.17
N ASN A 679 -35.90 8.35 -25.29
CA ASN A 679 -34.81 8.94 -26.05
C ASN A 679 -34.23 7.98 -27.09
N PHE A 680 -33.78 8.50 -28.23
CA PHE A 680 -32.99 7.74 -29.19
C PHE A 680 -31.53 7.69 -28.73
N LEU A 681 -30.98 6.48 -28.55
CA LEU A 681 -29.56 6.25 -28.25
C LEU A 681 -28.87 5.56 -29.45
N PRO A 682 -27.59 5.88 -29.73
CA PRO A 682 -26.83 5.20 -30.79
C PRO A 682 -26.67 3.68 -30.56
N PRO A 683 -26.57 2.86 -31.64
CA PRO A 683 -26.45 1.40 -31.54
C PRO A 683 -25.36 0.92 -30.57
N ALA A 684 -24.17 1.53 -30.60
CA ALA A 684 -23.06 1.15 -29.72
C ALA A 684 -23.35 1.42 -28.23
N ILE A 685 -24.06 2.51 -27.90
CA ILE A 685 -24.48 2.84 -26.52
C ILE A 685 -25.54 1.85 -26.03
N LEU A 686 -26.45 1.43 -26.91
CA LEU A 686 -27.44 0.40 -26.58
C LEU A 686 -26.78 -0.97 -26.34
N ILE A 687 -25.67 -1.28 -27.02
CA ILE A 687 -24.87 -2.48 -26.74
C ILE A 687 -24.15 -2.34 -25.39
N ALA A 688 -23.63 -1.17 -25.04
CA ALA A 688 -23.00 -0.94 -23.73
C ALA A 688 -24.00 -1.21 -22.59
N VAL A 689 -25.26 -0.76 -22.73
CA VAL A 689 -26.33 -1.09 -21.78
C VAL A 689 -26.57 -2.61 -21.67
N ARG A 690 -26.53 -3.35 -22.79
CA ARG A 690 -26.63 -4.82 -22.77
C ARG A 690 -25.43 -5.49 -22.08
N VAL A 691 -24.23 -4.91 -22.18
CA VAL A 691 -23.01 -5.40 -21.51
C VAL A 691 -23.06 -5.18 -20.01
N GLU A 692 -23.36 -3.97 -19.53
CA GLU A 692 -23.42 -3.66 -18.09
C GLU A 692 -24.51 -4.48 -17.38
N LEU A 693 -25.71 -4.52 -17.95
CA LEU A 693 -26.84 -5.29 -17.38
C LEU A 693 -26.68 -6.81 -17.51
N ARG A 694 -25.63 -7.29 -18.18
CA ARG A 694 -25.49 -8.70 -18.56
C ARG A 694 -25.55 -9.63 -17.37
N TRP A 695 -24.72 -9.36 -16.35
CA TRP A 695 -24.63 -10.21 -15.18
C TRP A 695 -25.91 -10.16 -14.34
N LEU A 696 -26.49 -8.97 -14.16
CA LEU A 696 -27.65 -8.76 -13.31
C LEU A 696 -28.93 -9.42 -13.86
N ALA A 697 -29.15 -9.36 -15.18
CA ALA A 697 -30.29 -10.03 -15.81
C ALA A 697 -30.16 -11.57 -15.86
N GLN A 698 -28.93 -12.11 -15.72
CA GLN A 698 -28.68 -13.56 -15.73
C GLN A 698 -28.62 -14.18 -14.32
N TYR A 699 -28.01 -13.49 -13.36
CA TYR A 699 -27.64 -14.03 -12.05
C TYR A 699 -28.09 -13.17 -10.84
N GLY A 700 -28.68 -11.99 -11.09
CA GLY A 700 -29.16 -11.11 -10.02
C GLY A 700 -30.36 -11.67 -9.24
N PRO A 701 -30.64 -11.14 -8.04
CA PRO A 701 -31.86 -11.48 -7.29
C PRO A 701 -33.10 -11.02 -8.07
N GLU A 702 -34.24 -11.68 -7.87
CA GLU A 702 -35.44 -11.55 -8.72
C GLU A 702 -35.92 -10.09 -8.84
N GLU A 703 -35.82 -9.36 -7.73
CA GLU A 703 -36.18 -7.96 -7.55
C GLU A 703 -35.35 -6.99 -8.42
N LEU A 704 -34.15 -7.38 -8.84
CA LEU A 704 -33.29 -6.63 -9.77
C LEU A 704 -33.26 -7.26 -11.16
N ARG A 705 -33.39 -8.59 -11.23
CA ARG A 705 -33.39 -9.37 -12.47
C ARG A 705 -34.57 -8.99 -13.37
N GLN A 706 -35.78 -8.84 -12.81
CA GLN A 706 -36.97 -8.49 -13.58
C GLN A 706 -36.91 -7.05 -14.14
N PRO A 707 -36.55 -5.99 -13.37
CA PRO A 707 -36.31 -4.67 -13.95
C PRO A 707 -35.17 -4.65 -14.99
N ALA A 708 -34.07 -5.38 -14.78
CA ALA A 708 -32.99 -5.45 -15.77
C ALA A 708 -33.47 -6.08 -17.10
N LEU A 709 -34.30 -7.13 -17.04
CA LEU A 709 -34.95 -7.71 -18.22
C LEU A 709 -35.91 -6.72 -18.92
N ALA A 710 -36.63 -5.90 -18.15
CA ALA A 710 -37.50 -4.87 -18.72
C ALA A 710 -36.69 -3.78 -19.47
N VAL A 711 -35.54 -3.35 -18.93
CA VAL A 711 -34.63 -2.43 -19.63
C VAL A 711 -34.14 -3.03 -20.95
N LEU A 712 -33.65 -4.28 -20.93
CA LEU A 712 -33.15 -4.97 -22.12
C LEU A 712 -34.24 -5.19 -23.19
N GLY A 713 -35.47 -5.47 -22.76
CA GLY A 713 -36.64 -5.65 -23.62
C GLY A 713 -37.19 -4.34 -24.21
N ALA A 714 -36.85 -3.18 -23.65
CA ALA A 714 -37.22 -1.87 -24.17
C ALA A 714 -36.28 -1.36 -25.28
N ILE A 715 -35.12 -1.99 -25.48
CA ILE A 715 -34.16 -1.59 -26.52
C ILE A 715 -34.75 -1.87 -27.92
N PRO A 716 -34.89 -0.87 -28.80
CA PRO A 716 -35.53 -1.05 -30.11
C PRO A 716 -34.82 -2.06 -31.02
N MET A 717 -35.55 -3.03 -31.58
CA MET A 717 -35.06 -3.98 -32.59
C MET A 717 -35.06 -3.35 -33.99
N THR A 718 -34.31 -2.27 -34.20
CA THR A 718 -34.05 -1.70 -35.54
C THR A 718 -32.96 -2.51 -36.25
N LEU A 719 -32.94 -2.46 -37.59
CA LEU A 719 -31.91 -3.16 -38.37
C LEU A 719 -30.49 -2.71 -37.96
N ASP A 720 -30.26 -1.41 -37.74
CA ASP A 720 -28.95 -0.91 -37.30
C ASP A 720 -28.56 -1.40 -35.89
N ASN A 721 -29.50 -1.46 -34.94
CA ASN A 721 -29.23 -1.98 -33.60
C ASN A 721 -28.88 -3.47 -33.65
N GLU A 722 -29.64 -4.25 -34.43
CA GLU A 722 -29.41 -5.69 -34.59
C GLU A 722 -28.14 -6.01 -35.42
N PHE A 723 -27.79 -5.15 -36.39
CA PHE A 723 -26.57 -5.26 -37.19
C PHE A 723 -25.34 -4.90 -36.34
N SER A 724 -25.41 -3.81 -35.56
CA SER A 724 -24.37 -3.46 -34.59
C SER A 724 -24.19 -4.57 -33.55
N ARG A 725 -25.29 -5.17 -33.06
CA ARG A 725 -25.28 -6.34 -32.16
C ARG A 725 -24.56 -7.55 -32.79
N ALA A 726 -24.82 -7.84 -34.07
CA ALA A 726 -24.10 -8.88 -34.80
C ALA A 726 -22.60 -8.55 -34.98
N LEU A 727 -22.26 -7.28 -35.25
CA LEU A 727 -20.87 -6.79 -35.34
C LEU A 727 -20.15 -6.73 -33.98
N HIS A 728 -20.87 -6.70 -32.87
CA HIS A 728 -20.31 -6.91 -31.52
C HIS A 728 -20.17 -8.41 -31.16
N GLY A 729 -20.38 -9.31 -32.13
CA GLY A 729 -19.98 -10.72 -32.05
C GLY A 729 -21.02 -11.70 -31.51
N GLY A 730 -22.21 -11.24 -31.11
CA GLY A 730 -23.27 -12.14 -30.67
C GLY A 730 -24.55 -11.46 -30.20
N PRO A 731 -25.54 -12.23 -29.71
CA PRO A 731 -26.84 -11.69 -29.33
C PRO A 731 -26.77 -10.70 -28.15
N SER A 732 -25.64 -10.66 -27.42
CA SER A 732 -25.37 -9.87 -26.20
C SER A 732 -26.32 -10.11 -25.01
N ASP A 733 -27.56 -10.55 -25.24
CA ASP A 733 -28.57 -10.72 -24.21
C ASP A 733 -28.35 -11.97 -23.34
N PRO A 734 -28.62 -11.91 -22.02
CA PRO A 734 -27.98 -12.82 -21.07
C PRO A 734 -28.88 -13.97 -20.64
N ALA A 735 -30.15 -13.66 -20.41
CA ALA A 735 -31.13 -14.55 -19.79
C ALA A 735 -31.73 -15.60 -20.75
N GLU A 736 -31.29 -15.60 -22.01
CA GLU A 736 -31.85 -16.45 -23.05
C GLU A 736 -30.99 -17.68 -23.38
N SER A 737 -29.74 -17.78 -22.90
CA SER A 737 -28.87 -18.93 -23.17
C SER A 737 -28.64 -19.79 -21.92
N SER A 738 -29.15 -21.02 -21.94
CA SER A 738 -28.94 -22.05 -20.91
C SER A 738 -27.49 -22.59 -20.84
N GLY A 739 -26.63 -22.21 -21.80
CA GLY A 739 -25.22 -22.55 -21.82
C GLY A 739 -24.54 -22.14 -23.14
N ILE A 740 -23.24 -22.43 -23.26
CA ILE A 740 -22.39 -22.00 -24.40
C ILE A 740 -22.95 -22.46 -25.76
N ALA A 741 -23.42 -23.71 -25.86
CA ALA A 741 -24.01 -24.23 -27.10
C ALA A 741 -25.36 -23.57 -27.47
N ASP A 742 -26.07 -23.04 -26.47
CA ASP A 742 -27.32 -22.30 -26.66
C ASP A 742 -27.03 -20.88 -27.16
N TRP A 743 -26.02 -20.22 -26.57
CA TRP A 743 -25.50 -18.93 -27.01
C TRP A 743 -25.02 -18.96 -28.46
N TYR A 744 -24.20 -19.96 -28.84
CA TYR A 744 -23.75 -20.10 -30.22
C TYR A 744 -24.91 -20.26 -31.19
N ARG A 745 -25.92 -21.09 -30.87
CA ARG A 745 -27.10 -21.26 -31.73
C ARG A 745 -27.87 -19.94 -31.91
N LYS A 746 -27.97 -19.12 -30.86
CA LYS A 746 -28.66 -17.82 -30.91
C LYS A 746 -27.86 -16.75 -31.65
N ARG A 747 -26.53 -16.76 -31.55
CA ARG A 747 -25.63 -15.98 -32.42
C ARG A 747 -25.84 -16.35 -33.89
N ASP A 748 -25.83 -17.65 -34.21
CA ASP A 748 -25.89 -18.11 -35.60
C ASP A 748 -27.27 -17.81 -36.22
N VAL A 749 -28.34 -17.83 -35.43
CA VAL A 749 -29.68 -17.34 -35.82
C VAL A 749 -29.69 -15.82 -36.05
N LEU A 750 -29.09 -15.02 -35.15
CA LEU A 750 -28.95 -13.56 -35.37
C LEU A 750 -28.18 -13.26 -36.66
N PHE A 751 -27.06 -13.94 -36.89
CA PHE A 751 -26.23 -13.77 -38.07
C PHE A 751 -26.98 -14.13 -39.36
N ALA A 752 -27.78 -15.21 -39.36
CA ALA A 752 -28.63 -15.59 -40.48
C ALA A 752 -29.75 -14.56 -40.73
N ASN A 753 -30.41 -14.07 -39.68
CA ASN A 753 -31.47 -13.07 -39.79
C ASN A 753 -30.94 -11.74 -40.35
N ILE A 754 -29.76 -11.29 -39.91
CA ILE A 754 -29.14 -10.06 -40.42
C ILE A 754 -28.61 -10.25 -41.85
N GLY A 755 -28.03 -11.41 -42.17
CA GLY A 755 -27.67 -11.75 -43.55
C GLY A 755 -28.86 -11.60 -44.51
N ALA A 756 -30.01 -12.21 -44.17
CA ALA A 756 -31.23 -12.12 -44.97
C ALA A 756 -31.84 -10.71 -45.02
N ALA A 757 -31.66 -9.89 -43.97
CA ALA A 757 -32.09 -8.48 -43.99
C ALA A 757 -31.23 -7.60 -44.92
N LEU A 758 -29.94 -7.94 -45.08
CA LEU A 758 -28.99 -7.24 -45.95
C LEU A 758 -29.03 -7.71 -47.42
N ASP A 759 -29.79 -8.75 -47.78
CA ASP A 759 -29.97 -9.19 -49.17
C ASP A 759 -30.57 -8.10 -50.09
N LEU A 760 -31.30 -7.13 -49.51
CA LEU A 760 -31.87 -5.99 -50.24
C LEU A 760 -30.87 -4.84 -50.46
N TRP A 761 -29.70 -4.87 -49.82
CA TRP A 761 -28.71 -3.79 -49.83
C TRP A 761 -27.58 -4.04 -50.85
N GLY A 762 -26.99 -2.97 -51.36
CA GLY A 762 -25.81 -3.05 -52.23
C GLY A 762 -24.52 -3.38 -51.47
N GLU A 763 -23.56 -4.04 -52.12
CA GLU A 763 -22.27 -4.41 -51.52
C GLU A 763 -21.54 -3.23 -50.86
N GLU A 764 -21.47 -2.08 -51.52
CA GLU A 764 -20.82 -0.86 -51.00
C GLU A 764 -21.65 -0.20 -49.88
N GLU A 765 -22.97 -0.34 -49.90
CA GLU A 765 -23.88 0.16 -48.86
C GLU A 765 -23.70 -0.64 -47.55
N ILE A 766 -23.59 -1.97 -47.68
CA ILE A 766 -23.22 -2.87 -46.59
C ILE A 766 -21.82 -2.53 -46.06
N ALA A 767 -20.82 -2.41 -46.93
CA ALA A 767 -19.45 -2.07 -46.53
C ALA A 767 -19.38 -0.70 -45.81
N ALA A 768 -20.10 0.31 -46.30
CA ALA A 768 -20.17 1.63 -45.68
C ALA A 768 -20.89 1.63 -44.33
N ARG A 769 -21.92 0.78 -44.12
CA ARG A 769 -22.58 0.69 -42.81
C ARG A 769 -21.75 -0.08 -41.79
N ILE A 770 -21.00 -1.11 -42.21
CA ILE A 770 -20.02 -1.81 -41.34
C ILE A 770 -18.94 -0.83 -40.87
N ASP A 771 -18.40 -0.02 -41.78
CA ASP A 771 -17.41 1.04 -41.49
C ASP A 771 -17.95 2.02 -40.43
N SER A 772 -19.19 2.49 -40.60
CA SER A 772 -19.86 3.37 -39.62
C SER A 772 -20.08 2.69 -38.26
N LEU A 773 -20.70 1.51 -38.23
CA LEU A 773 -21.09 0.87 -36.97
C LEU A 773 -19.88 0.39 -36.15
N ILE A 774 -18.78 0.00 -36.79
CA ILE A 774 -17.52 -0.32 -36.09
C ILE A 774 -16.79 0.95 -35.63
N ALA A 775 -16.90 2.06 -36.37
CA ALA A 775 -16.39 3.35 -35.89
C ALA A 775 -17.18 3.90 -34.69
N GLU A 776 -18.48 3.59 -34.61
CA GLU A 776 -19.30 3.83 -33.41
C GLU A 776 -18.89 2.89 -32.26
N ASP A 777 -18.77 1.59 -32.49
CA ASP A 777 -18.37 0.57 -31.48
C ASP A 777 -17.00 0.88 -30.86
N ARG A 778 -15.98 1.22 -31.67
CA ARG A 778 -14.63 1.55 -31.16
C ARG A 778 -14.56 2.81 -30.31
N ARG A 779 -15.48 3.76 -30.49
CA ARG A 779 -15.54 4.97 -29.64
C ARG A 779 -16.18 4.70 -28.27
N VAL A 780 -16.86 3.56 -28.12
CA VAL A 780 -17.51 3.10 -26.90
C VAL A 780 -16.62 2.07 -26.18
N PHE A 781 -16.08 1.09 -26.91
CA PHE A 781 -15.35 -0.05 -26.33
C PHE A 781 -13.83 -0.07 -26.60
N GLY A 782 -13.28 0.93 -27.29
CA GLY A 782 -11.84 1.06 -27.54
C GLY A 782 -11.35 0.29 -28.77
N ALA A 783 -10.22 -0.41 -28.62
CA ALA A 783 -9.57 -1.11 -29.73
C ALA A 783 -10.33 -2.38 -30.16
N ASP A 784 -10.12 -2.80 -31.41
CA ASP A 784 -10.72 -4.01 -31.99
C ASP A 784 -10.14 -5.29 -31.38
N ASP A 785 -10.94 -5.98 -30.57
CA ASP A 785 -10.61 -7.29 -29.98
C ASP A 785 -11.03 -8.47 -30.87
N GLY A 786 -11.56 -8.20 -32.07
CA GLY A 786 -12.05 -9.19 -33.02
C GLY A 786 -13.53 -9.52 -32.89
N ARG A 787 -14.32 -8.84 -32.05
CA ARG A 787 -15.78 -9.05 -31.90
C ARG A 787 -16.55 -9.18 -33.22
N ALA A 788 -16.25 -8.36 -34.23
CA ALA A 788 -16.94 -8.42 -35.53
C ALA A 788 -16.57 -9.64 -36.39
N ARG A 789 -15.41 -10.26 -36.15
CA ARG A 789 -14.82 -11.29 -37.04
C ARG A 789 -15.74 -12.50 -37.29
N PRO A 790 -16.47 -13.06 -36.30
CA PRO A 790 -17.40 -14.17 -36.55
C PRO A 790 -18.54 -13.79 -37.51
N PHE A 791 -19.11 -12.58 -37.40
CA PHE A 791 -20.18 -12.15 -38.32
C PHE A 791 -19.66 -11.88 -39.72
N ILE A 792 -18.53 -11.17 -39.85
CA ILE A 792 -17.90 -10.88 -41.15
C ILE A 792 -17.51 -12.17 -41.87
N LEU A 793 -16.98 -13.16 -41.14
CA LEU A 793 -16.69 -14.49 -41.67
C LEU A 793 -17.96 -15.17 -42.24
N THR A 794 -19.07 -15.14 -41.51
CA THR A 794 -20.36 -15.69 -41.97
C THR A 794 -20.91 -14.95 -43.18
N LEU A 795 -20.94 -13.61 -43.14
CA LEU A 795 -21.47 -12.76 -44.21
C LEU A 795 -20.69 -12.94 -45.52
N VAL A 796 -19.36 -12.87 -45.48
CA VAL A 796 -18.50 -12.98 -46.67
C VAL A 796 -18.46 -14.42 -47.21
N SER A 797 -18.58 -15.45 -46.35
CA SER A 797 -18.71 -16.83 -46.82
C SER A 797 -20.00 -17.07 -47.60
N ASN A 798 -21.09 -16.37 -47.26
CA ASN A 798 -22.39 -16.48 -47.93
C ASN A 798 -22.50 -15.55 -49.15
N ARG A 799 -21.94 -14.34 -49.10
CA ARG A 799 -21.96 -13.32 -50.17
C ARG A 799 -20.55 -12.76 -50.41
N PRO A 800 -19.68 -13.48 -51.17
CA PRO A 800 -18.27 -13.11 -51.36
C PRO A 800 -18.04 -11.71 -51.94
N SER A 801 -18.99 -11.20 -52.73
CA SER A 801 -18.96 -9.83 -53.29
C SER A 801 -18.87 -8.73 -52.23
N VAL A 802 -19.44 -8.94 -51.04
CA VAL A 802 -19.31 -8.00 -49.90
C VAL A 802 -17.86 -7.99 -49.39
N GLY A 803 -17.17 -9.13 -49.39
CA GLY A 803 -15.76 -9.21 -49.01
C GLY A 803 -14.86 -8.43 -49.97
N GLU A 804 -15.18 -8.45 -51.27
CA GLU A 804 -14.46 -7.65 -52.26
C GLU A 804 -14.68 -6.14 -52.06
N ALA A 805 -15.91 -5.71 -51.75
CA ALA A 805 -16.19 -4.31 -51.43
C ALA A 805 -15.48 -3.84 -50.14
N LEU A 806 -15.47 -4.68 -49.08
CA LEU A 806 -14.70 -4.40 -47.86
C LEU A 806 -13.20 -4.21 -48.16
N CYS A 807 -12.61 -5.05 -49.03
CA CYS A 807 -11.22 -4.91 -49.43
C CYS A 807 -10.96 -3.64 -50.27
N GLU A 808 -11.83 -3.30 -51.23
CA GLU A 808 -11.64 -2.08 -52.04
C GLU A 808 -11.85 -0.80 -51.21
N ARG A 809 -12.77 -0.82 -50.24
CA ARG A 809 -13.03 0.29 -49.33
C ARG A 809 -11.86 0.49 -48.35
N ALA A 810 -11.34 -0.59 -47.75
CA ALA A 810 -10.16 -0.51 -46.88
C ALA A 810 -8.89 -0.04 -47.65
N LYS A 811 -8.76 -0.43 -48.93
CA LYS A 811 -7.72 0.10 -49.85
C LYS A 811 -7.91 1.59 -50.17
N SER A 812 -9.15 2.02 -50.39
CA SER A 812 -9.47 3.39 -50.80
C SER A 812 -9.41 4.38 -49.63
N ALA A 813 -9.66 3.92 -48.40
CA ALA A 813 -9.52 4.70 -47.18
C ALA A 813 -8.70 3.92 -46.12
N PRO A 814 -7.36 3.88 -46.20
CA PRO A 814 -6.52 3.10 -45.27
C PRO A 814 -6.47 3.61 -43.81
N ALA A 815 -7.27 4.62 -43.47
CA ALA A 815 -7.54 5.07 -42.10
C ALA A 815 -8.92 4.62 -41.57
N SER A 816 -9.71 3.91 -42.40
CA SER A 816 -10.98 3.30 -42.02
C SER A 816 -10.77 2.20 -40.98
N VAL A 817 -11.78 2.00 -40.12
CA VAL A 817 -11.80 0.91 -39.16
C VAL A 817 -11.77 -0.48 -39.83
N LEU A 818 -12.24 -0.59 -41.07
CA LEU A 818 -12.32 -1.83 -41.85
C LEU A 818 -10.97 -2.51 -42.10
N VAL A 819 -9.85 -1.80 -41.94
CA VAL A 819 -8.51 -2.36 -42.16
C VAL A 819 -8.29 -3.63 -41.32
N SER A 820 -8.69 -3.66 -40.04
CA SER A 820 -8.55 -4.85 -39.16
C SER A 820 -9.46 -6.05 -39.52
N LEU A 821 -10.41 -5.83 -40.43
CA LEU A 821 -11.30 -6.86 -40.96
C LEU A 821 -10.79 -7.43 -42.28
N VAL A 822 -9.74 -6.85 -42.88
CA VAL A 822 -9.13 -7.39 -44.10
C VAL A 822 -8.62 -8.80 -43.85
N SER A 823 -8.00 -9.09 -42.70
CA SER A 823 -7.57 -10.45 -42.35
C SER A 823 -8.71 -11.47 -42.42
N ILE A 824 -9.79 -11.25 -41.66
CA ILE A 824 -10.93 -12.19 -41.63
C ILE A 824 -11.68 -12.25 -42.97
N THR A 825 -11.73 -11.15 -43.71
CA THR A 825 -12.36 -11.08 -45.04
C THR A 825 -11.60 -11.94 -46.05
N LEU A 826 -10.26 -11.85 -46.07
CA LEU A 826 -9.41 -12.68 -46.93
C LEU A 826 -9.49 -14.17 -46.57
N ILE A 827 -9.65 -14.52 -45.28
CA ILE A 827 -9.86 -15.91 -44.84
C ILE A 827 -11.23 -16.43 -45.28
N ALA A 828 -12.28 -15.61 -45.18
CA ALA A 828 -13.61 -15.95 -45.65
C ALA A 828 -13.60 -16.20 -47.17
N LEU A 829 -13.03 -15.28 -47.95
CA LEU A 829 -12.80 -15.46 -49.38
C LEU A 829 -11.95 -16.69 -49.67
N GLY A 830 -10.91 -16.98 -48.89
CA GLY A 830 -10.04 -18.15 -49.07
C GLY A 830 -10.78 -19.49 -49.05
N ARG A 831 -11.90 -19.57 -48.31
CA ARG A 831 -12.72 -20.79 -48.17
C ARG A 831 -13.69 -21.04 -49.32
N VAL A 832 -14.13 -19.99 -50.03
CA VAL A 832 -15.23 -20.07 -51.02
C VAL A 832 -14.89 -19.47 -52.40
N ALA A 833 -13.84 -18.65 -52.48
CA ALA A 833 -13.42 -17.87 -53.65
C ALA A 833 -11.89 -17.62 -53.59
N GLY A 834 -11.10 -18.70 -53.48
CA GLY A 834 -9.66 -18.63 -53.20
C GLY A 834 -8.82 -17.86 -54.25
N ASP A 835 -9.27 -17.79 -55.50
CA ASP A 835 -8.67 -16.94 -56.54
C ASP A 835 -8.87 -15.44 -56.24
N ARG A 836 -10.05 -15.06 -55.75
CA ARG A 836 -10.36 -13.69 -55.30
C ARG A 836 -9.57 -13.34 -54.04
N ALA A 837 -9.39 -14.28 -53.11
CA ALA A 837 -8.53 -14.09 -51.94
C ALA A 837 -7.06 -13.80 -52.33
N ILE A 838 -6.47 -14.61 -53.22
CA ILE A 838 -5.09 -14.41 -53.70
C ILE A 838 -4.98 -13.13 -54.54
N HIS A 839 -6.01 -12.78 -55.31
CA HIS A 839 -6.08 -11.49 -56.01
C HIS A 839 -6.04 -10.31 -55.04
N TRP A 840 -6.92 -10.27 -54.05
CA TRP A 840 -7.00 -9.19 -53.06
C TRP A 840 -5.75 -9.11 -52.19
N GLY A 841 -5.22 -10.24 -51.69
CA GLY A 841 -3.95 -10.26 -50.94
C GLY A 841 -2.80 -9.61 -51.72
N ARG A 842 -2.68 -9.90 -53.03
CA ARG A 842 -1.68 -9.31 -53.92
C ARG A 842 -1.96 -7.84 -54.27
N VAL A 843 -3.22 -7.43 -54.36
CA VAL A 843 -3.62 -6.02 -54.61
C VAL A 843 -3.32 -5.14 -53.40
N LEU A 844 -3.67 -5.60 -52.20
CA LEU A 844 -3.51 -4.87 -50.95
C LEU A 844 -2.03 -4.75 -50.54
N LEU A 845 -1.25 -5.83 -50.65
CA LEU A 845 0.19 -5.81 -50.40
C LEU A 845 0.94 -4.85 -51.35
N ARG A 846 0.51 -4.75 -52.61
CA ARG A 846 1.07 -3.79 -53.59
C ARG A 846 0.61 -2.35 -53.38
N GLY A 847 -0.33 -2.10 -52.47
CA GLY A 847 -0.83 -0.75 -52.18
C GLY A 847 0.15 0.13 -51.39
N GLY A 848 1.26 -0.42 -50.89
CA GLY A 848 2.28 0.34 -50.14
C GLY A 848 1.86 0.79 -48.74
N ASN A 849 0.66 0.41 -48.28
CA ASN A 849 0.22 0.67 -46.92
C ASN A 849 0.62 -0.50 -46.00
N VAL A 850 1.47 -0.21 -45.03
CA VAL A 850 2.03 -1.22 -44.11
C VAL A 850 0.96 -1.93 -43.28
N GLN A 851 -0.10 -1.24 -42.84
CA GLN A 851 -1.14 -1.87 -42.03
C GLN A 851 -2.00 -2.85 -42.85
N LEU A 852 -2.31 -2.53 -44.11
CA LEU A 852 -2.94 -3.47 -45.03
C LEU A 852 -2.02 -4.67 -45.34
N ALA A 853 -0.70 -4.45 -45.46
CA ALA A 853 0.26 -5.55 -45.64
C ALA A 853 0.29 -6.50 -44.42
N ARG A 854 0.21 -5.96 -43.19
CA ARG A 854 0.12 -6.77 -41.95
C ARG A 854 -1.17 -7.60 -41.90
N GLU A 855 -2.30 -7.04 -42.31
CA GLU A 855 -3.58 -7.75 -42.35
C GLU A 855 -3.60 -8.87 -43.41
N VAL A 856 -2.97 -8.66 -44.57
CA VAL A 856 -2.69 -9.73 -45.54
C VAL A 856 -1.79 -10.82 -44.93
N ALA A 857 -0.75 -10.43 -44.18
CA ALA A 857 0.13 -11.39 -43.51
C ALA A 857 -0.59 -12.19 -42.41
N HIS A 858 -1.50 -11.58 -41.64
CA HIS A 858 -2.32 -12.30 -40.67
C HIS A 858 -3.26 -13.31 -41.35
N ALA A 859 -3.85 -12.97 -42.50
CA ALA A 859 -4.75 -13.86 -43.24
C ALA A 859 -4.06 -15.13 -43.77
N PHE A 860 -2.97 -14.96 -44.51
CA PHE A 860 -2.24 -16.07 -45.15
C PHE A 860 -1.21 -16.73 -44.21
N GLY A 861 -0.89 -16.08 -43.09
CA GLY A 861 0.03 -16.54 -42.05
C GLY A 861 -0.69 -17.16 -40.84
N ILE A 862 -0.64 -16.48 -39.70
CA ILE A 862 -1.18 -16.95 -38.40
C ILE A 862 -2.60 -17.54 -38.49
N GLN A 863 -3.50 -16.94 -39.29
CA GLN A 863 -4.91 -17.32 -39.32
C GLN A 863 -5.29 -18.23 -40.52
N ARG A 864 -4.31 -18.68 -41.30
CA ARG A 864 -4.47 -19.48 -42.53
C ARG A 864 -5.34 -20.73 -42.35
N GLY A 865 -5.14 -21.44 -41.25
CA GLY A 865 -5.72 -22.76 -41.02
C GLY A 865 -5.05 -23.88 -41.83
N SER A 866 -5.66 -25.07 -41.81
CA SER A 866 -5.07 -26.33 -42.28
C SER A 866 -5.54 -26.79 -43.66
N THR A 867 -5.79 -25.85 -44.58
CA THR A 867 -6.13 -26.16 -45.98
C THR A 867 -4.89 -26.31 -46.85
N ASP A 868 -5.01 -27.04 -47.96
CA ASP A 868 -3.96 -27.13 -49.00
C ASP A 868 -3.55 -25.74 -49.53
N LEU A 869 -2.40 -25.62 -50.20
CA LEU A 869 -1.94 -24.36 -50.80
C LEU A 869 -2.87 -23.86 -51.91
N LEU A 870 -3.34 -22.60 -51.79
CA LEU A 870 -4.06 -21.91 -52.85
C LEU A 870 -3.11 -21.59 -54.02
N THR A 871 -3.65 -21.51 -55.23
CA THR A 871 -2.85 -21.28 -56.45
C THR A 871 -2.19 -19.90 -56.42
N GLY A 872 -0.86 -19.87 -56.24
CA GLY A 872 -0.07 -18.65 -56.12
C GLY A 872 0.15 -18.14 -54.67
N GLU A 873 -0.27 -18.91 -53.67
CA GLU A 873 -0.08 -18.58 -52.25
C GLU A 873 1.38 -18.63 -51.81
N ALA A 874 2.14 -19.64 -52.24
CA ALA A 874 3.56 -19.78 -51.88
C ALA A 874 4.40 -18.54 -52.28
N ASP A 875 4.12 -17.93 -53.43
CA ASP A 875 4.80 -16.71 -53.88
C ASP A 875 4.40 -15.48 -53.06
N LEU A 876 3.14 -15.43 -52.60
CA LEU A 876 2.66 -14.39 -51.70
C LEU A 876 3.34 -14.51 -50.34
N LEU A 877 3.42 -15.73 -49.78
CA LEU A 877 4.12 -16.00 -48.52
C LEU A 877 5.61 -15.67 -48.58
N ARG A 878 6.31 -16.01 -49.67
CA ARG A 878 7.71 -15.57 -49.90
C ARG A 878 7.83 -14.04 -49.89
N THR A 879 6.89 -13.35 -50.53
CA THR A 879 6.88 -11.87 -50.57
C THR A 879 6.63 -11.25 -49.18
N LEU A 880 5.80 -11.90 -48.34
CA LEU A 880 5.51 -11.45 -46.98
C LEU A 880 6.66 -11.76 -46.01
N ALA A 881 7.27 -12.94 -46.10
CA ALA A 881 8.43 -13.34 -45.28
C ALA A 881 9.70 -12.51 -45.60
N ALA A 882 9.83 -11.98 -46.82
CA ALA A 882 10.91 -11.09 -47.22
C ALA A 882 10.56 -9.58 -47.13
N HIS A 883 9.46 -9.22 -46.46
CA HIS A 883 8.98 -7.83 -46.39
C HIS A 883 9.80 -6.94 -45.43
N GLU A 884 9.88 -5.64 -45.69
CA GLU A 884 10.68 -4.69 -44.89
C GLU A 884 10.13 -4.48 -43.47
N ASP A 885 8.81 -4.36 -43.32
CA ASP A 885 8.15 -4.31 -42.00
C ASP A 885 8.23 -5.67 -41.28
N SER A 886 8.75 -5.67 -40.05
CA SER A 886 8.95 -6.88 -39.26
C SER A 886 7.64 -7.58 -38.86
N VAL A 887 6.55 -6.83 -38.65
CA VAL A 887 5.25 -7.42 -38.27
C VAL A 887 4.64 -8.20 -39.43
N VAL A 888 4.82 -7.73 -40.68
CA VAL A 888 4.45 -8.49 -41.88
C VAL A 888 5.22 -9.82 -41.95
N ARG A 889 6.53 -9.82 -41.66
CA ARG A 889 7.33 -11.06 -41.64
C ARG A 889 6.87 -12.01 -40.54
N MET A 890 6.76 -11.53 -39.30
CA MET A 890 6.30 -12.33 -38.14
C MET A 890 4.93 -12.99 -38.40
N ALA A 891 3.95 -12.20 -38.86
CA ALA A 891 2.62 -12.71 -39.13
C ALA A 891 2.61 -13.81 -40.21
N ALA A 892 3.46 -13.69 -41.24
CA ALA A 892 3.60 -14.70 -42.29
C ALA A 892 4.18 -16.05 -41.79
N LEU A 893 5.09 -16.02 -40.81
CA LEU A 893 5.66 -17.23 -40.18
C LEU A 893 4.59 -18.08 -39.48
N GLY A 894 3.42 -17.51 -39.14
CA GLY A 894 2.27 -18.29 -38.66
C GLY A 894 1.80 -19.38 -39.63
N ALA A 895 2.04 -19.24 -40.95
CA ALA A 895 1.69 -20.26 -41.95
C ALA A 895 2.42 -21.60 -41.73
N LEU A 896 3.60 -21.57 -41.10
CA LEU A 896 4.44 -22.75 -40.85
C LEU A 896 3.69 -23.83 -40.08
N ARG A 897 2.79 -23.42 -39.18
CA ARG A 897 1.96 -24.29 -38.32
C ARG A 897 1.12 -25.30 -39.13
N SER A 898 0.67 -24.94 -40.34
CA SER A 898 -0.03 -25.88 -41.24
C SER A 898 0.81 -26.34 -42.43
N LEU A 899 1.70 -25.49 -42.98
CA LEU A 899 2.51 -25.85 -44.14
C LEU A 899 3.53 -26.96 -43.87
N ALA A 900 4.11 -27.03 -42.67
CA ALA A 900 5.12 -28.04 -42.36
C ALA A 900 4.59 -29.50 -42.43
N ALA A 901 3.26 -29.71 -42.38
CA ALA A 901 2.63 -31.03 -42.54
C ALA A 901 2.69 -31.57 -43.99
N GLN A 902 2.62 -30.68 -44.99
CA GLN A 902 2.47 -31.03 -46.41
C GLN A 902 3.67 -30.57 -47.28
N HIS A 903 4.34 -29.51 -46.85
CA HIS A 903 5.31 -28.73 -47.62
C HIS A 903 6.52 -28.33 -46.75
N LYS A 904 7.14 -29.32 -46.08
CA LYS A 904 8.24 -29.11 -45.12
C LYS A 904 9.39 -28.25 -45.66
N ASP A 905 9.80 -28.45 -46.92
CA ASP A 905 10.88 -27.66 -47.53
C ASP A 905 10.52 -26.17 -47.64
N LEU A 906 9.27 -25.84 -48.01
CA LEU A 906 8.76 -24.46 -48.06
C LEU A 906 8.63 -23.87 -46.65
N ALA A 907 8.31 -24.69 -45.66
CA ALA A 907 8.29 -24.24 -44.26
C ALA A 907 9.71 -23.84 -43.79
N ILE A 908 10.73 -24.66 -44.07
CA ILE A 908 12.13 -24.34 -43.74
C ILE A 908 12.64 -23.15 -44.56
N GLU A 909 12.23 -23.02 -45.83
CA GLU A 909 12.53 -21.84 -46.68
C GLU A 909 11.99 -20.54 -46.04
N LEU A 910 10.71 -20.51 -45.67
CA LEU A 910 10.08 -19.32 -45.07
C LEU A 910 10.63 -19.00 -43.67
N LEU A 911 10.88 -20.02 -42.86
CA LEU A 911 11.52 -19.91 -41.54
C LEU A 911 12.92 -19.27 -41.63
N THR A 912 13.70 -19.63 -42.65
CA THR A 912 15.09 -19.18 -42.78
C THR A 912 15.24 -17.90 -43.61
N ALA A 913 14.20 -17.48 -44.36
CA ALA A 913 14.16 -16.24 -45.12
C ALA A 913 13.99 -14.97 -44.26
N SER A 914 13.49 -15.09 -43.02
CA SER A 914 13.30 -13.97 -42.08
C SER A 914 14.16 -14.13 -40.83
N PRO A 915 15.41 -13.63 -40.81
CA PRO A 915 16.17 -13.49 -39.56
C PRO A 915 15.38 -12.67 -38.54
N ALA A 916 15.31 -13.16 -37.30
CA ALA A 916 14.59 -12.51 -36.20
C ALA A 916 15.37 -11.29 -35.67
N GLU A 917 15.27 -10.17 -36.38
CA GLU A 917 15.88 -8.90 -35.99
C GLU A 917 15.45 -8.51 -34.57
N GLN A 918 16.44 -8.34 -33.68
CA GLN A 918 16.26 -7.83 -32.31
C GLN A 918 15.25 -8.62 -31.44
N GLY A 919 15.04 -9.91 -31.75
CA GLY A 919 14.13 -10.78 -30.99
C GLY A 919 12.66 -10.73 -31.44
N ALA A 920 12.34 -10.07 -32.54
CA ALA A 920 11.01 -10.08 -33.13
C ALA A 920 10.67 -11.46 -33.73
N GLY A 921 9.52 -12.05 -33.34
CA GLY A 921 8.98 -13.30 -33.90
C GLY A 921 9.49 -14.58 -33.25
N VAL A 922 10.25 -14.46 -32.15
CA VAL A 922 10.87 -15.59 -31.43
C VAL A 922 9.85 -16.63 -30.98
N ASP A 923 8.61 -16.23 -30.67
CA ASP A 923 7.54 -17.13 -30.22
C ASP A 923 7.05 -18.05 -31.37
N GLU A 924 6.84 -17.50 -32.57
CA GLU A 924 6.56 -18.29 -33.78
C GLU A 924 7.69 -19.28 -34.11
N PHE A 925 8.95 -18.86 -33.97
CA PHE A 925 10.12 -19.72 -34.20
C PHE A 925 10.19 -20.86 -33.18
N ALA A 926 10.05 -20.54 -31.90
CA ALA A 926 10.06 -21.48 -30.80
C ALA A 926 8.96 -22.55 -30.97
N LEU A 927 7.72 -22.13 -31.24
CA LEU A 927 6.60 -23.05 -31.45
C LEU A 927 6.80 -23.94 -32.68
N ALA A 928 7.27 -23.38 -33.81
CA ALA A 928 7.48 -24.15 -35.04
C ALA A 928 8.49 -25.29 -34.86
N LEU A 929 9.56 -25.05 -34.09
CA LEU A 929 10.69 -25.96 -33.84
C LEU A 929 10.51 -26.89 -32.63
N SER A 930 9.43 -26.72 -31.85
CA SER A 930 9.16 -27.51 -30.64
C SER A 930 8.83 -29.00 -30.88
N GLY A 931 8.70 -29.43 -32.14
CA GLY A 931 8.35 -30.81 -32.50
C GLY A 931 6.93 -31.24 -32.09
N PRO A 932 6.45 -32.41 -32.56
CA PRO A 932 5.09 -32.87 -32.26
C PRO A 932 4.88 -33.13 -30.76
N PRO A 933 3.73 -32.74 -30.17
CA PRO A 933 2.52 -32.22 -30.82
C PRO A 933 2.46 -30.69 -31.03
N TYR A 934 3.46 -29.93 -30.59
CA TYR A 934 3.43 -28.46 -30.52
C TYR A 934 3.82 -27.79 -31.85
N GLY A 935 4.87 -28.32 -32.48
CA GLY A 935 5.34 -27.97 -33.81
C GLY A 935 5.39 -29.18 -34.75
N LEU A 936 5.81 -28.95 -35.99
CA LEU A 936 6.00 -30.00 -37.01
C LEU A 936 7.41 -30.00 -37.61
N LEU A 937 8.25 -29.03 -37.22
CA LEU A 937 9.69 -29.04 -37.41
C LEU A 937 10.35 -29.38 -36.06
N THR A 938 11.55 -29.92 -36.10
CA THR A 938 12.39 -30.20 -34.93
C THR A 938 13.65 -29.34 -34.96
N TRP A 939 14.34 -29.22 -33.82
CA TRP A 939 15.65 -28.56 -33.76
C TRP A 939 16.68 -29.19 -34.72
N SER A 940 16.59 -30.50 -34.94
CA SER A 940 17.42 -31.27 -35.87
C SER A 940 17.13 -31.06 -37.37
N ASP A 941 16.06 -30.34 -37.74
CA ASP A 941 15.77 -29.97 -39.13
C ASP A 941 16.59 -28.75 -39.61
N LEU A 942 17.31 -28.09 -38.71
CA LEU A 942 18.14 -26.91 -38.98
C LEU A 942 19.62 -27.25 -39.13
N SER A 943 20.35 -26.44 -39.88
CA SER A 943 21.82 -26.49 -39.91
C SER A 943 22.42 -25.86 -38.64
N MET A 944 23.64 -26.26 -38.27
CA MET A 944 24.34 -25.72 -37.09
C MET A 944 24.48 -24.18 -37.11
N ASP A 945 24.65 -23.57 -38.29
CA ASP A 945 24.72 -22.11 -38.43
C ASP A 945 23.35 -21.45 -38.16
N GLN A 946 22.25 -22.08 -38.59
CA GLN A 946 20.89 -21.62 -38.31
C GLN A 946 20.54 -21.78 -36.83
N GLN A 947 20.83 -22.95 -36.24
CA GLN A 947 20.68 -23.23 -34.81
C GLN A 947 21.40 -22.18 -33.95
N LYS A 948 22.68 -21.90 -34.26
CA LYS A 948 23.46 -20.87 -33.58
C LYS A 948 22.82 -19.49 -33.72
N SER A 949 22.38 -19.11 -34.93
CA SER A 949 21.71 -17.83 -35.18
C SER A 949 20.46 -17.67 -34.31
N PHE A 950 19.63 -18.71 -34.16
CA PHE A 950 18.46 -18.67 -33.28
C PHE A 950 18.81 -18.56 -31.79
N LEU A 951 19.88 -19.21 -31.32
CA LEU A 951 20.36 -19.02 -29.95
C LEU A 951 20.89 -17.59 -29.71
N ASP A 952 21.59 -16.99 -30.67
CA ASP A 952 22.06 -15.61 -30.58
C ASP A 952 20.90 -14.60 -30.58
N VAL A 953 19.81 -14.87 -31.32
CA VAL A 953 18.54 -14.13 -31.24
C VAL A 953 17.89 -14.28 -29.84
N LEU A 954 17.82 -15.50 -29.31
CA LEU A 954 17.29 -15.76 -27.97
C LEU A 954 18.12 -15.09 -26.86
N VAL A 955 19.41 -14.82 -27.07
CA VAL A 955 20.19 -13.94 -26.18
C VAL A 955 19.77 -12.47 -26.30
N ALA A 956 19.51 -11.98 -27.52
CA ALA A 956 19.14 -10.58 -27.76
C ALA A 956 17.68 -10.22 -27.39
N ALA A 957 16.77 -11.19 -27.31
CA ALA A 957 15.34 -10.95 -27.11
C ALA A 957 15.03 -10.17 -25.81
N PRO A 958 14.12 -9.17 -25.80
CA PRO A 958 13.80 -8.40 -24.60
C PRO A 958 13.33 -9.24 -23.40
N LYS A 959 12.65 -10.36 -23.66
CA LYS A 959 12.10 -11.28 -22.66
C LYS A 959 12.07 -12.73 -23.16
N LEU A 960 11.68 -13.66 -22.29
CA LEU A 960 11.41 -15.09 -22.58
C LEU A 960 10.10 -15.57 -21.91
N ASP A 961 9.16 -14.67 -21.60
CA ASP A 961 7.97 -14.94 -20.75
C ASP A 961 6.77 -15.55 -21.49
N SER A 962 6.91 -15.89 -22.78
CA SER A 962 5.90 -16.58 -23.58
C SER A 962 5.79 -18.09 -23.29
N TYR A 963 4.64 -18.66 -23.62
CA TYR A 963 4.40 -20.11 -23.48
C TYR A 963 5.26 -20.89 -24.49
N GLU A 964 5.32 -20.38 -25.72
CA GLU A 964 6.01 -20.93 -26.87
C GLU A 964 7.53 -21.08 -26.63
N VAL A 965 8.18 -20.05 -26.08
CA VAL A 965 9.61 -20.11 -25.73
C VAL A 965 9.85 -21.07 -24.57
N GLY A 966 9.02 -21.06 -23.53
CA GLY A 966 9.10 -22.04 -22.45
C GLY A 966 8.99 -23.48 -22.95
N GLN A 967 8.04 -23.73 -23.85
CA GLN A 967 7.80 -25.05 -24.45
C GLN A 967 8.96 -25.50 -25.35
N PHE A 968 9.54 -24.60 -26.14
CA PHE A 968 10.73 -24.87 -26.95
C PHE A 968 11.96 -25.17 -26.09
N LEU A 969 12.24 -24.33 -25.09
CA LEU A 969 13.37 -24.55 -24.19
C LEU A 969 13.20 -25.84 -23.37
N ALA A 970 11.97 -26.23 -23.02
CA ALA A 970 11.67 -27.51 -22.38
C ALA A 970 11.93 -28.74 -23.29
N VAL A 971 11.74 -28.61 -24.60
CA VAL A 971 12.09 -29.65 -25.57
C VAL A 971 13.60 -29.68 -25.79
N LEU A 972 14.23 -28.53 -26.07
CA LEU A 972 15.68 -28.41 -26.26
C LEU A 972 16.47 -28.85 -25.03
N THR A 973 15.95 -28.70 -23.82
CA THR A 973 16.59 -29.18 -22.58
C THR A 973 16.72 -30.71 -22.52
N ARG A 974 15.90 -31.47 -23.28
CA ARG A 974 16.01 -32.93 -23.37
C ARG A 974 17.06 -33.40 -24.40
N GLU A 975 17.47 -32.54 -25.32
CA GLU A 975 18.47 -32.84 -26.37
C GLU A 975 19.83 -32.19 -26.08
N GLU A 976 19.83 -30.94 -25.61
CA GLU A 976 21.02 -30.11 -25.35
C GLU A 976 20.84 -29.22 -24.07
N PRO A 977 20.74 -29.78 -22.85
CA PRO A 977 20.52 -28.98 -21.64
C PRO A 977 21.59 -27.92 -21.38
N LEU A 978 22.86 -28.22 -21.72
CA LEU A 978 23.98 -27.29 -21.57
C LEU A 978 23.89 -26.09 -22.53
N SER A 979 23.25 -26.24 -23.70
CA SER A 979 23.00 -25.14 -24.63
C SER A 979 21.94 -24.18 -24.06
N VAL A 980 20.92 -24.72 -23.38
CA VAL A 980 19.90 -23.91 -22.70
C VAL A 980 20.47 -23.16 -21.50
N ILE A 981 21.32 -23.78 -20.67
CA ILE A 981 21.96 -23.09 -19.54
C ILE A 981 22.85 -21.94 -20.05
N LYS A 982 23.72 -22.20 -21.03
CA LYS A 982 24.58 -21.16 -21.63
C LYS A 982 23.80 -20.01 -22.27
N LEU A 983 22.60 -20.27 -22.80
CA LEU A 983 21.68 -19.23 -23.25
C LEU A 983 21.25 -18.34 -22.06
N LEU A 984 20.80 -18.92 -20.95
CA LEU A 984 20.38 -18.16 -19.75
C LEU A 984 21.55 -17.38 -19.11
N GLU A 985 22.74 -17.99 -19.04
CA GLU A 985 23.96 -17.32 -18.55
C GLU A 985 24.32 -16.11 -19.41
N ARG A 986 24.40 -16.28 -20.73
CA ARG A 986 24.65 -15.18 -21.69
C ARG A 986 23.59 -14.10 -21.60
N ARG A 987 22.33 -14.43 -21.31
CA ARG A 987 21.27 -13.44 -21.10
C ARG A 987 21.46 -12.63 -19.82
N VAL A 988 21.88 -13.25 -18.72
CA VAL A 988 22.19 -12.56 -17.46
C VAL A 988 23.42 -11.66 -17.64
N GLU A 989 24.45 -12.12 -18.35
CA GLU A 989 25.66 -11.33 -18.65
C GLU A 989 25.41 -10.19 -19.66
N ALA A 990 24.42 -10.34 -20.55
CA ALA A 990 23.97 -9.28 -21.45
C ALA A 990 23.09 -8.19 -20.78
N LYS A 991 22.76 -8.31 -19.49
CA LYS A 991 21.97 -7.31 -18.76
C LYS A 991 22.75 -6.01 -18.58
N SER A 992 22.47 -5.04 -19.43
CA SER A 992 22.93 -3.65 -19.29
C SER A 992 21.86 -2.77 -18.64
N ASN A 993 22.15 -1.47 -18.48
CA ASN A 993 21.29 -0.48 -17.83
C ASN A 993 19.97 -0.14 -18.59
N THR A 994 19.60 -0.90 -19.63
CA THR A 994 18.29 -0.77 -20.28
C THR A 994 17.18 -1.32 -19.38
N THR A 995 16.10 -0.55 -19.23
CA THR A 995 14.93 -0.92 -18.40
C THR A 995 14.21 -2.15 -18.93
N ASP A 996 14.10 -2.27 -20.25
CA ASP A 996 13.08 -3.13 -20.90
C ASP A 996 13.57 -4.56 -21.20
N TYR A 997 14.83 -4.87 -20.85
CA TYR A 997 15.45 -6.18 -21.05
C TYR A 997 15.43 -7.01 -19.75
N TYR A 998 14.73 -8.14 -19.78
CA TYR A 998 14.53 -9.07 -18.67
C TYR A 998 15.25 -10.40 -18.98
N PRO A 999 16.39 -10.70 -18.33
CA PRO A 999 17.18 -11.90 -18.64
C PRO A 999 16.41 -13.21 -18.43
N LEU A 1000 15.54 -13.24 -17.42
CA LEU A 1000 14.71 -14.38 -17.04
C LEU A 1000 13.24 -13.93 -16.92
N PRO A 1001 12.25 -14.80 -17.20
CA PRO A 1001 10.85 -14.56 -16.86
C PRO A 1001 10.65 -14.36 -15.35
N TYR A 1002 9.66 -13.55 -14.98
CA TYR A 1002 9.21 -13.45 -13.58
C TYR A 1002 8.53 -14.74 -13.11
N ALA A 1003 7.78 -15.39 -14.00
CA ALA A 1003 7.21 -16.72 -13.82
C ALA A 1003 7.37 -17.52 -15.13
N TRP A 1004 7.68 -18.81 -15.04
CA TRP A 1004 7.78 -19.70 -16.20
C TRP A 1004 6.42 -20.35 -16.47
N GLN A 1005 5.89 -20.17 -17.68
CA GLN A 1005 4.66 -20.85 -18.11
C GLN A 1005 4.88 -22.34 -18.38
N VAL A 1006 6.06 -22.69 -18.87
CA VAL A 1006 6.58 -24.06 -18.98
C VAL A 1006 8.01 -24.05 -18.44
N THR A 1007 8.27 -24.83 -17.39
CA THR A 1007 9.59 -24.96 -16.77
C THR A 1007 10.43 -25.98 -17.55
N PRO A 1008 11.66 -25.67 -18.00
CA PRO A 1008 12.48 -26.64 -18.70
C PRO A 1008 12.94 -27.80 -17.78
N PRO A 1009 12.81 -29.07 -18.18
CA PRO A 1009 12.89 -30.21 -17.28
C PRO A 1009 14.33 -30.72 -17.07
N PHE A 1010 15.25 -29.86 -16.63
CA PHE A 1010 16.67 -30.20 -16.46
C PHE A 1010 16.93 -31.45 -15.59
N ARG A 1011 16.01 -31.75 -14.65
CA ARG A 1011 16.07 -32.92 -13.76
C ARG A 1011 15.77 -34.27 -14.44
N GLU A 1012 15.25 -34.27 -15.66
CA GLU A 1012 15.01 -35.50 -16.44
C GLU A 1012 16.29 -36.01 -17.13
N HIS A 1013 17.38 -35.21 -17.15
CA HIS A 1013 18.62 -35.51 -17.87
C HIS A 1013 19.69 -36.17 -16.98
N GLU A 1014 20.43 -37.14 -17.53
CA GLU A 1014 21.43 -37.94 -16.78
C GLU A 1014 22.54 -37.07 -16.15
N ASP A 1015 23.00 -36.04 -16.87
CA ASP A 1015 24.02 -35.09 -16.40
C ASP A 1015 23.55 -34.06 -15.35
N PHE A 1016 22.31 -34.13 -14.83
CA PHE A 1016 21.74 -33.09 -13.95
C PHE A 1016 22.68 -32.57 -12.82
N PRO A 1017 23.41 -33.41 -12.06
CA PRO A 1017 24.36 -32.92 -11.07
C PRO A 1017 25.58 -32.18 -11.65
N ALA A 1018 25.98 -32.44 -12.90
CA ALA A 1018 27.03 -31.69 -13.59
C ALA A 1018 26.53 -30.32 -14.07
N LEU A 1019 25.27 -30.23 -14.50
CA LEU A 1019 24.63 -28.97 -14.88
C LEU A 1019 24.59 -27.97 -13.69
N LEU A 1020 24.23 -28.44 -12.50
CA LEU A 1020 24.26 -27.62 -11.28
C LEU A 1020 25.67 -27.14 -10.89
N ARG A 1021 26.69 -28.00 -11.03
CA ARG A 1021 28.09 -27.62 -10.78
C ARG A 1021 28.55 -26.54 -11.75
N GLN A 1022 28.16 -26.63 -13.02
CA GLN A 1022 28.53 -25.66 -14.05
C GLN A 1022 27.94 -24.26 -13.78
N ILE A 1023 26.69 -24.17 -13.32
CA ILE A 1023 26.06 -22.89 -12.91
C ILE A 1023 26.74 -22.31 -11.66
N ARG A 1024 27.06 -23.16 -10.68
CA ARG A 1024 27.79 -22.78 -9.45
C ARG A 1024 29.20 -22.26 -9.78
N GLU A 1025 29.89 -22.91 -10.73
CA GLU A 1025 31.20 -22.47 -11.23
C GLU A 1025 31.08 -21.14 -11.99
N TRP A 1026 30.07 -20.98 -12.85
CA TRP A 1026 29.78 -19.70 -13.51
C TRP A 1026 29.52 -18.57 -12.51
N LEU A 1027 28.76 -18.83 -11.44
CA LEU A 1027 28.52 -17.89 -10.33
C LEU A 1027 29.80 -17.49 -9.57
N SER A 1028 30.83 -18.34 -9.52
CA SER A 1028 32.11 -18.02 -8.87
C SER A 1028 33.01 -17.08 -9.71
N VAL A 1029 32.69 -16.87 -10.99
CA VAL A 1029 33.51 -16.06 -11.92
C VAL A 1029 32.90 -14.67 -12.14
N GLY A 1030 33.61 -13.63 -11.71
CA GLY A 1030 33.23 -12.23 -11.94
C GLY A 1030 32.19 -11.70 -10.94
N GLN A 1031 32.50 -11.82 -9.64
CA GLN A 1031 31.56 -11.57 -8.54
C GLN A 1031 31.15 -10.09 -8.36
N ASP A 1032 31.85 -9.15 -9.03
CA ASP A 1032 31.54 -7.71 -9.01
C ASP A 1032 30.17 -7.34 -9.61
N SER A 1033 29.54 -8.26 -10.35
CA SER A 1033 28.23 -8.04 -10.97
C SER A 1033 27.07 -8.40 -10.02
N ALA A 1034 26.51 -7.39 -9.36
CA ALA A 1034 25.32 -7.54 -8.51
C ALA A 1034 24.13 -8.19 -9.26
N TRP A 1035 23.95 -7.89 -10.54
CA TRP A 1035 22.93 -8.54 -11.39
C TRP A 1035 23.20 -10.03 -11.60
N LYS A 1036 24.46 -10.45 -11.76
CA LYS A 1036 24.83 -11.86 -11.87
C LYS A 1036 24.56 -12.61 -10.57
N ASN A 1037 24.92 -12.03 -9.43
CA ASN A 1037 24.70 -12.64 -8.12
C ASN A 1037 23.18 -12.77 -7.81
N TYR A 1038 22.39 -11.72 -8.07
CA TYR A 1038 20.94 -11.76 -7.85
C TYR A 1038 20.20 -12.68 -8.84
N LEU A 1039 20.48 -12.58 -10.16
CA LEU A 1039 19.76 -13.35 -11.17
C LEU A 1039 20.24 -14.80 -11.27
N GLY A 1040 21.53 -15.06 -11.10
CA GLY A 1040 22.11 -16.40 -11.16
C GLY A 1040 21.61 -17.33 -10.05
N GLY A 1041 21.23 -16.80 -8.88
CA GLY A 1041 20.48 -17.56 -7.87
C GLY A 1041 19.13 -18.07 -8.40
N ASN A 1042 18.44 -17.31 -9.25
CA ASN A 1042 17.21 -17.76 -9.90
C ASN A 1042 17.50 -18.78 -11.03
N VAL A 1043 18.64 -18.67 -11.74
CA VAL A 1043 19.07 -19.70 -12.72
C VAL A 1043 19.36 -21.02 -12.02
N PHE A 1044 20.06 -21.00 -10.88
CA PHE A 1044 20.31 -22.21 -10.09
C PHE A 1044 19.00 -22.81 -9.56
N ALA A 1045 18.10 -22.00 -8.99
CA ALA A 1045 16.80 -22.47 -8.51
C ALA A 1045 15.90 -23.03 -9.63
N LEU A 1046 15.94 -22.46 -10.83
CA LEU A 1046 15.22 -22.95 -12.02
C LEU A 1046 15.69 -24.35 -12.43
N VAL A 1047 17.01 -24.59 -12.44
CA VAL A 1047 17.59 -25.89 -12.81
C VAL A 1047 17.41 -26.92 -11.68
N ALA A 1048 17.62 -26.50 -10.43
CA ALA A 1048 17.50 -27.35 -9.25
C ALA A 1048 16.07 -27.80 -8.94
N GLY A 1049 15.06 -26.92 -9.12
CA GLY A 1049 13.69 -27.17 -8.67
C GLY A 1049 13.65 -27.41 -7.15
N PRO A 1050 13.16 -28.56 -6.65
CA PRO A 1050 13.21 -28.88 -5.23
C PRO A 1050 14.66 -29.10 -4.76
N PHE A 1051 15.03 -28.51 -3.62
CA PHE A 1051 16.36 -28.64 -3.01
C PHE A 1051 16.48 -29.97 -2.24
N ASP A 1052 16.55 -31.08 -2.98
CA ASP A 1052 16.71 -32.44 -2.46
C ASP A 1052 18.18 -32.89 -2.40
N GLY A 1053 18.43 -34.17 -2.11
CA GLY A 1053 19.77 -34.70 -1.81
C GLY A 1053 20.83 -34.37 -2.85
N GLN A 1054 20.52 -34.48 -4.14
CA GLN A 1054 21.48 -34.20 -5.22
C GLN A 1054 21.82 -32.70 -5.34
N VAL A 1055 20.86 -31.82 -5.04
CA VAL A 1055 21.10 -30.36 -4.98
C VAL A 1055 21.94 -30.02 -3.75
N ILE A 1056 21.63 -30.64 -2.62
CA ILE A 1056 22.37 -30.47 -1.35
C ILE A 1056 23.83 -30.94 -1.50
N GLU A 1057 24.10 -32.07 -2.15
CA GLU A 1057 25.46 -32.55 -2.44
C GLU A 1057 26.30 -31.52 -3.23
N VAL A 1058 25.71 -30.87 -4.25
CA VAL A 1058 26.39 -29.83 -5.04
C VAL A 1058 26.63 -28.54 -4.23
N ILE A 1059 25.86 -28.29 -3.18
CA ILE A 1059 26.12 -27.20 -2.22
C ILE A 1059 27.21 -27.62 -1.22
N ASP A 1060 27.13 -28.83 -0.65
CA ASP A 1060 28.08 -29.39 0.33
C ASP A 1060 29.53 -29.44 -0.17
N GLU A 1061 29.74 -29.62 -1.48
CA GLU A 1061 31.06 -29.48 -2.12
C GLU A 1061 31.74 -28.12 -1.81
N TYR A 1062 30.98 -27.01 -1.77
CA TYR A 1062 31.51 -25.69 -1.42
C TYR A 1062 31.58 -25.44 0.10
N LEU A 1063 30.83 -26.21 0.90
CA LEU A 1063 30.91 -26.15 2.37
C LEU A 1063 32.11 -26.92 2.94
N SER A 1064 32.68 -27.83 2.15
CA SER A 1064 33.80 -28.70 2.54
C SER A 1064 35.13 -27.95 2.66
N GLU A 1065 35.43 -27.07 1.69
CA GLU A 1065 36.59 -26.16 1.71
C GLU A 1065 36.11 -24.70 1.56
N PRO A 1066 35.55 -24.08 2.62
CA PRO A 1066 34.90 -22.78 2.51
C PRO A 1066 35.90 -21.62 2.40
N ASP A 1067 35.57 -20.67 1.55
CA ASP A 1067 36.21 -19.35 1.43
C ASP A 1067 35.14 -18.28 1.14
N PRO A 1068 35.43 -16.97 1.28
CA PRO A 1068 34.41 -15.93 1.12
C PRO A 1068 33.71 -15.93 -0.25
N ALA A 1069 34.45 -16.23 -1.32
CA ALA A 1069 33.90 -16.26 -2.69
C ALA A 1069 32.89 -17.41 -2.86
N LYS A 1070 33.23 -18.61 -2.38
CA LYS A 1070 32.30 -19.75 -2.35
C LYS A 1070 31.08 -19.47 -1.47
N MET A 1071 31.25 -18.81 -0.33
CA MET A 1071 30.14 -18.51 0.58
C MET A 1071 29.19 -17.43 0.01
N GLU A 1072 29.68 -16.50 -0.81
CA GLU A 1072 28.83 -15.58 -1.57
C GLU A 1072 27.94 -16.32 -2.59
N VAL A 1073 28.52 -17.29 -3.33
CA VAL A 1073 27.75 -18.16 -4.25
C VAL A 1073 26.69 -18.97 -3.49
N VAL A 1074 27.06 -19.57 -2.35
CA VAL A 1074 26.13 -20.32 -1.50
C VAL A 1074 25.02 -19.41 -0.95
N ALA A 1075 25.32 -18.19 -0.53
CA ALA A 1075 24.33 -17.22 -0.06
C ALA A 1075 23.34 -16.82 -1.17
N ALA A 1076 23.82 -16.58 -2.39
CA ALA A 1076 22.98 -16.26 -3.55
C ALA A 1076 22.03 -17.40 -3.93
N ILE A 1077 22.48 -18.65 -3.81
CA ILE A 1077 21.67 -19.86 -4.00
C ILE A 1077 20.62 -20.01 -2.88
N LEU A 1078 21.04 -19.89 -1.61
CA LEU A 1078 20.15 -20.08 -0.45
C LEU A 1078 19.06 -19.01 -0.33
N HIS A 1079 19.29 -17.80 -0.86
CA HIS A 1079 18.27 -16.74 -0.92
C HIS A 1079 17.09 -17.09 -1.86
N LYS A 1080 17.20 -18.17 -2.66
CA LYS A 1080 16.15 -18.72 -3.53
C LYS A 1080 15.73 -20.15 -3.15
N ALA A 1081 16.13 -20.63 -1.97
CA ALA A 1081 15.72 -21.93 -1.46
C ALA A 1081 14.25 -21.92 -0.96
N PRO A 1082 13.54 -23.06 -0.99
CA PRO A 1082 12.22 -23.18 -0.37
C PRO A 1082 12.31 -23.15 1.16
N ARG A 1083 11.28 -22.61 1.84
CA ARG A 1083 11.22 -22.48 3.31
C ARG A 1083 11.47 -23.81 4.03
N GLU A 1084 11.07 -24.93 3.44
CA GLU A 1084 11.23 -26.27 3.98
C GLU A 1084 12.71 -26.68 4.17
N LEU A 1085 13.63 -26.15 3.36
CA LEU A 1085 15.07 -26.45 3.47
C LEU A 1085 15.67 -25.90 4.76
N VAL A 1086 15.12 -24.80 5.30
CA VAL A 1086 15.57 -24.18 6.56
C VAL A 1086 15.26 -25.06 7.78
N TRP A 1087 14.32 -26.02 7.64
CA TRP A 1087 14.02 -27.02 8.68
C TRP A 1087 14.94 -28.24 8.65
N ASN A 1088 15.82 -28.36 7.64
CA ASN A 1088 16.87 -29.38 7.61
C ASN A 1088 18.07 -28.92 8.45
N SER A 1089 18.00 -29.17 9.76
CA SER A 1089 18.98 -28.67 10.74
C SER A 1089 20.41 -29.20 10.52
N ASP A 1090 20.58 -30.41 10.00
CA ASP A 1090 21.90 -30.95 9.65
C ASP A 1090 22.51 -30.23 8.43
N PHE A 1091 21.69 -29.81 7.45
CA PHE A 1091 22.15 -29.00 6.33
C PHE A 1091 22.44 -27.55 6.75
N VAL A 1092 21.53 -26.90 7.47
CA VAL A 1092 21.71 -25.54 7.99
C VAL A 1092 22.94 -25.45 8.91
N ARG A 1093 23.19 -26.47 9.75
CA ARG A 1093 24.42 -26.58 10.55
C ARG A 1093 25.68 -26.58 9.69
N ARG A 1094 25.69 -27.29 8.55
CA ARG A 1094 26.84 -27.29 7.64
C ARG A 1094 27.03 -25.91 6.99
N CYS A 1095 25.96 -25.30 6.48
CA CYS A 1095 26.00 -23.97 5.87
C CYS A 1095 26.55 -22.91 6.83
N LEU A 1096 25.99 -22.81 8.04
CA LEU A 1096 26.39 -21.79 9.01
C LEU A 1096 27.83 -22.01 9.50
N ARG A 1097 28.24 -23.25 9.78
CA ARG A 1097 29.61 -23.56 10.24
C ARG A 1097 30.66 -23.52 9.14
N ALA A 1098 30.27 -23.52 7.87
CA ALA A 1098 31.15 -23.24 6.74
C ALA A 1098 31.33 -21.72 6.56
N ALA A 1099 30.23 -20.97 6.63
CA ALA A 1099 30.24 -19.51 6.56
C ALA A 1099 31.02 -18.86 7.72
N ASP A 1100 30.86 -19.38 8.94
CA ASP A 1100 31.63 -19.01 10.15
C ASP A 1100 33.15 -19.12 9.94
N ARG A 1101 33.63 -20.21 9.32
CA ARG A 1101 35.05 -20.39 8.97
C ARG A 1101 35.55 -19.43 7.89
N ALA A 1102 34.66 -18.93 7.05
CA ALA A 1102 34.98 -17.93 6.02
C ALA A 1102 34.87 -16.47 6.54
N GLY A 1103 34.39 -16.26 7.77
CA GLY A 1103 34.36 -14.97 8.46
C GLY A 1103 32.99 -14.29 8.53
N ASP A 1104 32.89 -13.26 9.38
CA ASP A 1104 31.63 -12.64 9.83
C ASP A 1104 30.73 -12.12 8.70
N GLU A 1105 31.32 -11.61 7.61
CA GLU A 1105 30.58 -11.15 6.43
C GLU A 1105 29.87 -12.33 5.73
N SER A 1106 30.58 -13.45 5.54
CA SER A 1106 30.02 -14.68 4.99
C SER A 1106 28.91 -15.23 5.88
N LEU A 1107 29.13 -15.26 7.21
CA LEU A 1107 28.14 -15.71 8.18
C LEU A 1107 26.89 -14.82 8.19
N ARG A 1108 27.03 -13.49 8.14
CA ARG A 1108 25.89 -12.56 8.03
C ARG A 1108 25.10 -12.76 6.74
N ARG A 1109 25.78 -12.90 5.59
CA ARG A 1109 25.12 -13.15 4.30
C ARG A 1109 24.33 -14.46 4.28
N VAL A 1110 24.93 -15.57 4.71
CA VAL A 1110 24.26 -16.88 4.74
C VAL A 1110 23.07 -16.88 5.73
N ARG A 1111 23.20 -16.27 6.91
CA ARG A 1111 22.08 -16.10 7.85
C ARG A 1111 20.94 -15.26 7.25
N SER A 1112 21.26 -14.15 6.58
CA SER A 1112 20.27 -13.29 5.90
C SER A 1112 19.53 -14.02 4.76
N SER A 1113 20.27 -14.76 3.93
CA SER A 1113 19.70 -15.56 2.84
C SER A 1113 18.75 -16.63 3.33
N LEU A 1114 19.14 -17.40 4.35
CA LEU A 1114 18.29 -18.43 4.97
C LEU A 1114 17.08 -17.83 5.70
N HIS A 1115 17.20 -16.63 6.28
CA HIS A 1115 16.07 -15.93 6.90
C HIS A 1115 15.07 -15.43 5.85
N SER A 1116 15.56 -14.86 4.74
CA SER A 1116 14.73 -14.39 3.62
C SER A 1116 13.81 -15.50 3.08
N ALA A 1117 14.34 -16.71 2.94
CA ALA A 1117 13.64 -17.88 2.43
C ALA A 1117 12.43 -18.34 3.28
N VAL A 1118 12.31 -17.88 4.53
CA VAL A 1118 11.17 -18.22 5.42
C VAL A 1118 10.11 -17.11 5.45
N ILE A 1119 10.54 -15.85 5.39
CA ILE A 1119 9.64 -14.70 5.60
C ILE A 1119 8.88 -14.25 4.34
N SER A 1120 9.34 -14.58 3.14
CA SER A 1120 8.70 -14.16 1.89
C SER A 1120 7.44 -14.99 1.55
N GLY A 1121 6.28 -14.34 1.39
CA GLY A 1121 5.05 -14.96 0.90
C GLY A 1121 3.82 -14.08 1.05
N VAL A 1122 2.68 -14.55 0.53
CA VAL A 1122 1.35 -14.02 0.88
C VAL A 1122 0.81 -14.85 2.03
N ARG A 1123 0.23 -14.20 3.05
CA ARG A 1123 -0.35 -14.82 4.25
C ARG A 1123 -1.78 -14.31 4.45
N SER A 1124 -2.64 -15.09 5.11
CA SER A 1124 -4.02 -14.69 5.37
C SER A 1124 -4.50 -15.19 6.74
N THR A 1125 -5.26 -14.35 7.44
CA THR A 1125 -5.77 -14.62 8.78
C THR A 1125 -7.10 -13.88 9.01
N SER A 1126 -7.79 -14.19 10.10
CA SER A 1126 -8.91 -13.36 10.59
C SER A 1126 -8.35 -12.20 11.44
N PRO A 1127 -8.92 -10.98 11.40
CA PRO A 1127 -8.43 -9.85 12.16
C PRO A 1127 -8.21 -10.16 13.65
N GLY A 1128 -7.02 -9.88 14.17
CA GLY A 1128 -6.64 -10.19 15.55
C GLY A 1128 -6.27 -11.65 15.84
N GLN A 1129 -6.03 -12.48 14.81
CA GLN A 1129 -5.43 -13.82 14.95
C GLN A 1129 -4.06 -13.88 14.23
N PRO A 1130 -3.03 -14.50 14.84
CA PRO A 1130 -1.73 -14.67 14.19
C PRO A 1130 -1.79 -15.56 12.94
N TYR A 1131 -0.93 -15.28 11.96
CA TYR A 1131 -0.85 -16.09 10.74
C TYR A 1131 -0.43 -17.53 11.06
N PRO A 1132 -1.11 -18.55 10.51
CA PRO A 1132 -0.74 -19.96 10.72
C PRO A 1132 0.73 -20.26 10.38
N GLU A 1133 1.29 -19.59 9.39
CA GLU A 1133 2.69 -19.71 8.96
C GLU A 1133 3.69 -19.24 10.01
N ASP A 1134 3.36 -18.21 10.79
CA ASP A 1134 4.24 -17.72 11.86
C ASP A 1134 4.19 -18.61 13.10
N ILE A 1135 3.02 -19.16 13.43
CA ILE A 1135 2.88 -20.21 14.46
C ILE A 1135 3.69 -21.45 14.05
N GLU A 1136 3.60 -21.87 12.78
CA GLU A 1136 4.41 -22.96 12.22
C GLU A 1136 5.92 -22.67 12.34
N GLN A 1137 6.34 -21.46 11.98
CA GLN A 1137 7.74 -21.00 12.09
C GLN A 1137 8.23 -20.99 13.55
N GLN A 1138 7.47 -20.39 14.47
CA GLN A 1138 7.83 -20.24 15.88
C GLN A 1138 7.99 -21.59 16.58
N ALA A 1139 7.05 -22.52 16.35
CA ALA A 1139 7.11 -23.86 16.93
C ALA A 1139 8.32 -24.66 16.40
N LYS A 1140 8.52 -24.68 15.07
CA LYS A 1140 9.64 -25.41 14.43
C LYS A 1140 10.99 -24.82 14.81
N ALA A 1141 11.15 -23.50 14.78
CA ALA A 1141 12.41 -22.87 15.13
C ALA A 1141 12.77 -23.05 16.61
N THR A 1142 11.77 -23.10 17.51
CA THR A 1142 12.00 -23.37 18.94
C THR A 1142 12.49 -24.80 19.17
N ASP A 1143 11.80 -25.82 18.61
CA ASP A 1143 12.22 -27.22 18.72
C ASP A 1143 13.63 -27.44 18.12
N LEU A 1144 13.92 -26.86 16.96
CA LEU A 1144 15.25 -26.96 16.35
C LEU A 1144 16.34 -26.24 17.17
N ALA A 1145 16.02 -25.12 17.85
CA ALA A 1145 16.94 -24.44 18.75
C ALA A 1145 17.20 -25.24 20.03
N ASP A 1146 16.17 -25.85 20.64
CA ASP A 1146 16.29 -26.63 21.87
C ASP A 1146 17.03 -27.96 21.66
N ASN A 1147 16.93 -28.55 20.46
CA ASN A 1147 17.74 -29.70 20.04
C ASN A 1147 19.17 -29.33 19.61
N CYS A 1148 19.54 -28.04 19.54
CA CYS A 1148 20.90 -27.61 19.24
C CYS A 1148 21.76 -27.49 20.51
N ARG A 1149 23.08 -27.62 20.34
CA ARG A 1149 24.03 -27.39 21.45
C ARG A 1149 24.12 -25.90 21.75
N LYS A 1150 23.85 -25.50 22.99
CA LYS A 1150 23.90 -24.10 23.42
C LYS A 1150 25.21 -23.40 23.05
N GLY A 1151 25.11 -22.17 22.55
CA GLY A 1151 26.24 -21.34 22.13
C GLY A 1151 26.84 -21.73 20.77
N THR A 1152 26.07 -22.38 19.89
CA THR A 1152 26.48 -22.67 18.50
C THR A 1152 25.82 -21.74 17.50
N VAL A 1153 26.46 -21.51 16.35
CA VAL A 1153 25.92 -20.64 15.29
C VAL A 1153 24.56 -21.09 14.77
N GLU A 1154 24.27 -22.40 14.77
CA GLU A 1154 22.95 -22.91 14.44
C GLU A 1154 21.89 -22.63 15.53
N GLU A 1155 22.25 -22.65 16.82
CA GLU A 1155 21.31 -22.30 17.90
C GLU A 1155 20.96 -20.81 17.83
N PHE A 1156 21.95 -19.92 17.67
CA PHE A 1156 21.72 -18.48 17.51
C PHE A 1156 20.92 -18.12 16.25
N PHE A 1157 20.94 -18.97 15.22
CA PHE A 1157 20.12 -18.79 14.03
C PHE A 1157 18.66 -19.21 14.27
N TYR A 1158 18.43 -20.39 14.86
CA TYR A 1158 17.07 -20.86 15.14
C TYR A 1158 16.39 -20.06 16.27
N ARG A 1159 17.13 -19.60 17.30
CA ARG A 1159 16.62 -18.64 18.29
C ARG A 1159 16.15 -17.35 17.62
N ALA A 1160 16.97 -16.73 16.78
CA ALA A 1160 16.58 -15.51 16.06
C ALA A 1160 15.36 -15.71 15.14
N LEU A 1161 15.22 -16.88 14.50
CA LEU A 1161 14.02 -17.22 13.72
C LEU A 1161 12.76 -17.42 14.59
N ALA A 1162 12.91 -18.02 15.77
CA ALA A 1162 11.82 -18.22 16.73
C ALA A 1162 11.40 -16.89 17.38
N GLU A 1163 12.37 -16.05 17.78
CA GLU A 1163 12.17 -14.70 18.29
C GLU A 1163 11.48 -13.81 17.25
N SER A 1164 11.94 -13.84 15.99
CA SER A 1164 11.33 -13.11 14.87
C SER A 1164 9.87 -13.53 14.60
N ALA A 1165 9.56 -14.82 14.71
CA ALA A 1165 8.18 -15.30 14.56
C ALA A 1165 7.32 -15.00 15.79
N GLN A 1166 7.86 -15.16 17.00
CA GLN A 1166 7.20 -14.79 18.25
C GLN A 1166 6.88 -13.29 18.30
N GLU A 1167 7.75 -12.46 17.74
CA GLU A 1167 7.55 -11.02 17.57
C GLU A 1167 6.31 -10.73 16.69
N ARG A 1168 6.20 -11.39 15.54
CA ARG A 1168 5.03 -11.27 14.64
C ARG A 1168 3.74 -11.81 15.25
N ILE A 1169 3.76 -13.01 15.85
CA ILE A 1169 2.62 -13.57 16.59
C ILE A 1169 2.13 -12.59 17.69
N ARG A 1170 3.06 -11.96 18.42
CA ARG A 1170 2.76 -10.96 19.46
C ARG A 1170 2.24 -9.64 18.91
N ARG A 1171 2.48 -9.33 17.63
CA ARG A 1171 1.92 -8.18 16.91
C ARG A 1171 0.54 -8.48 16.33
N GLU A 1172 0.26 -9.72 15.94
CA GLU A 1172 -0.96 -10.10 15.21
C GLU A 1172 -2.13 -10.51 16.10
N GLY A 1173 -1.91 -11.13 17.27
CA GLY A 1173 -2.96 -11.35 18.29
C GLY A 1173 -3.46 -10.04 18.95
N HIS A 1174 -3.17 -8.90 18.33
CA HIS A 1174 -2.76 -7.67 18.99
C HIS A 1174 -2.58 -6.51 17.97
N GLU A 1175 -3.34 -6.49 16.86
CA GLU A 1175 -3.19 -5.53 15.74
C GLU A 1175 -3.33 -4.04 16.15
N ASP A 1176 -2.25 -3.40 16.59
CA ASP A 1176 -2.07 -1.97 16.29
C ASP A 1176 -1.56 -1.84 14.84
N PRO A 1177 -2.00 -0.84 14.06
CA PRO A 1177 -1.19 -0.33 12.96
C PRO A 1177 0.09 0.28 13.54
N PRO A 1178 1.24 0.28 12.82
CA PRO A 1178 2.32 1.17 13.20
C PRO A 1178 1.88 2.62 13.01
N ASP A 1179 2.60 3.53 13.65
CA ASP A 1179 2.33 4.95 13.52
C ASP A 1179 2.81 5.54 12.20
N ASP A 1180 2.07 6.55 11.73
CA ASP A 1180 2.30 7.30 10.49
C ASP A 1180 3.31 8.45 10.67
N ARG A 1181 3.97 8.60 11.83
CA ARG A 1181 4.98 9.64 12.05
C ARG A 1181 6.39 9.08 12.01
N ALA A 1182 7.20 9.71 11.16
CA ALA A 1182 8.65 9.55 11.20
C ALA A 1182 9.17 10.06 12.55
N TRP A 1183 9.73 9.13 13.32
CA TRP A 1183 10.79 9.38 14.28
C TRP A 1183 12.12 9.57 13.55
#